data_AF-A0A6N9A307-F1
#
_entry.id   AF-A0A6N9A307-F1
#
_cell.length_a   1.000
_cell.length_b   1.000
_cell.length_c   1.000
_cell.angle_alpha   90.00
_cell.angle_beta   90.00
_cell.angle_gamma   90.00
#
_symmetry.space_group_name_H-M   'P 1'
#
loop_
_entity.id
_entity.type
_entity.pdbx_description
1 polymer ?
#
loop_
_entity_poly.entity_id
_entity_poly.type
_entity_poly.pdbx_seq_one_letter_code
_entity_poly.pdbx_strand_id
1 'polypeptide(L)'
;MMRDSMNRYIGMLGIAAILCLALVAYGDSRIPVSTTSAQDMDADALTKAYVDGAMEYYADRGLGKTVEFYGNPLSWHGERYLIVADAGTHVLVSSPLIYLNGGGIDALVPGGQLGGEIDGATQQGHWFDAEGLNMLTGQREPARYFVVVEDGLAFMSLRFSGELDTPLPAPPTPTPEPDDDAITLAYVMDAIARYESDGLDATVAYYNSEESVQGERGLRIYDPESQTMLASGLFPLERGEDRLSFGTLVDLTKFFDGATAEAQWRDVVGHTRDFQDVPKRVVAILHDGLVFSSSHITLQENVAEATKHYVSRATAFYDENGLEATVEYYNSPESLEGNFYLFLIGADDIYVAHPIFPHLIGTDIKDVVGSDGQELGREIAQATGEGIWVEYLWPNPITRVEEQKTTWAIRHDGLIFASGYYTAGDEAFATPWKDADPREYTVDYVNRAIERYKRDGLKAMKAYYNSVASFEGQWYLFAMDENDIYIVHSLLPRLIGTDIKDMVGSDGFELGKEIAKATEEGIWVEYLWPHPVTLKEAPKLGYAVRHDGLIFASGYYPEVEDPEAYTKDYVQKAIEYYDREGLEATVAYYNSQDSVDGQWYLYLIDGTDGLGLVHPVISLTIGRDVRTLEGLIAGEPVGELIYDAPEEGYWIQFLFAHSQTSETLTRYIWAVRHDGLIFTSGYFNEE
;
A
#
# COMPACT_ATOMS: atom_id res chain seq x y z
N MET A 1 31.96 21.74 -29.03
CA MET A 1 32.31 20.29 -29.03
C MET A 1 32.30 19.69 -27.63
N MET A 2 33.29 19.87 -26.73
CA MET A 2 33.18 19.29 -25.36
C MET A 2 32.06 19.90 -24.48
N ARG A 3 31.72 21.18 -24.69
CA ARG A 3 30.57 21.82 -24.00
C ARG A 3 29.20 21.41 -24.53
N ASP A 4 29.11 20.99 -25.80
CA ASP A 4 27.85 20.54 -26.42
C ASP A 4 27.53 19.08 -26.04
N SER A 5 28.55 18.27 -25.74
CA SER A 5 28.39 16.91 -25.21
C SER A 5 27.90 16.92 -23.76
N MET A 6 28.37 17.88 -22.96
CA MET A 6 28.02 18.02 -21.54
C MET A 6 26.60 18.56 -21.34
N ASN A 7 26.15 19.48 -22.20
CA ASN A 7 24.77 19.98 -22.16
C ASN A 7 23.74 18.96 -22.68
N ARG A 8 24.13 17.95 -23.47
CA ARG A 8 23.26 16.80 -23.79
C ARG A 8 23.20 15.78 -22.66
N TYR A 9 24.26 15.67 -21.86
CA TYR A 9 24.29 14.85 -20.64
C TYR A 9 23.37 15.41 -19.55
N ILE A 10 23.35 16.73 -19.36
CA ILE A 10 22.52 17.40 -18.35
C ILE A 10 21.02 17.42 -18.75
N GLY A 11 20.71 17.42 -20.05
CA GLY A 11 19.32 17.45 -20.55
C GLY A 11 18.60 16.09 -20.57
N MET A 12 19.30 14.97 -20.45
CA MET A 12 18.71 13.62 -20.44
C MET A 12 18.64 12.98 -19.05
N LEU A 13 19.53 13.35 -18.12
CA LEU A 13 19.48 12.89 -16.72
C LEU A 13 18.30 13.49 -15.94
N GLY A 14 17.81 14.67 -16.34
CA GLY A 14 16.63 15.29 -15.74
C GLY A 14 15.29 14.61 -16.04
N ILE A 15 15.24 13.65 -16.97
CA ILE A 15 14.01 12.92 -17.32
C ILE A 15 13.98 11.52 -16.69
N ALA A 16 15.14 10.90 -16.45
CA ALA A 16 15.22 9.62 -15.75
C ALA A 16 14.95 9.75 -14.24
N ALA A 17 15.35 10.87 -13.62
CA ALA A 17 15.10 11.13 -12.19
C ALA A 17 13.63 11.41 -11.85
N ILE A 18 12.82 11.83 -12.83
CA ILE A 18 11.39 12.13 -12.64
C ILE A 18 10.53 10.85 -12.62
N LEU A 19 11.03 9.73 -13.16
CA LEU A 19 10.28 8.46 -13.21
C LEU A 19 10.57 7.50 -12.05
N CYS A 20 11.69 7.65 -11.32
CA CYS A 20 11.96 6.85 -10.13
C CYS A 20 11.13 7.27 -8.90
N LEU A 21 10.51 8.45 -8.92
CA LEU A 21 9.76 9.02 -7.78
C LEU A 21 8.33 8.47 -7.63
N ALA A 22 7.84 7.64 -8.56
CA ALA A 22 6.45 7.19 -8.55
C ALA A 22 6.22 5.75 -8.03
N LEU A 23 7.26 4.91 -7.90
CA LEU A 23 7.05 3.46 -7.71
C LEU A 23 7.66 2.84 -6.45
N VAL A 24 8.53 3.54 -5.71
CA VAL A 24 9.09 3.01 -4.44
C VAL A 24 8.11 3.14 -3.26
N ALA A 25 6.94 3.75 -3.46
CA ALA A 25 5.86 3.79 -2.48
C ALA A 25 4.98 2.51 -2.44
N TYR A 26 5.23 1.54 -3.33
CA TYR A 26 4.45 0.31 -3.42
C TYR A 26 5.18 -0.84 -2.71
N GLY A 27 4.71 -1.17 -1.52
CA GLY A 27 5.25 -2.22 -0.65
C GLY A 27 4.89 -3.64 -1.07
N ASP A 28 5.28 -4.07 -2.28
CA ASP A 28 5.29 -5.50 -2.61
C ASP A 28 6.73 -6.00 -2.79
N SER A 29 7.24 -6.69 -1.76
CA SER A 29 8.65 -6.99 -1.57
C SER A 29 9.03 -8.46 -1.83
N ARG A 30 8.25 -9.21 -2.62
CA ARG A 30 8.49 -10.66 -2.80
C ARG A 30 8.63 -11.05 -4.27
N ILE A 31 9.85 -11.39 -4.67
CA ILE A 31 10.09 -12.27 -5.84
C ILE A 31 9.69 -13.69 -5.39
N PRO A 32 8.82 -14.41 -6.11
CA PRO A 32 8.35 -15.72 -5.70
C PRO A 32 9.44 -16.79 -5.90
N VAL A 33 10.31 -16.96 -4.91
CA VAL A 33 11.10 -18.19 -4.77
C VAL A 33 10.47 -18.98 -3.63
N SER A 34 9.89 -20.16 -3.93
CA SER A 34 9.21 -20.96 -2.91
C SER A 34 10.15 -21.26 -1.73
N THR A 35 9.73 -20.95 -0.51
CA THR A 35 10.59 -21.07 0.69
C THR A 35 10.98 -22.51 0.98
N THR A 36 10.21 -23.49 0.47
CA THR A 36 10.47 -24.92 0.63
C THR A 36 11.50 -25.46 -0.35
N SER A 37 11.73 -24.82 -1.51
CA SER A 37 12.75 -25.25 -2.48
C SER A 37 14.11 -24.59 -2.29
N ALA A 38 14.17 -23.41 -1.65
CA ALA A 38 15.41 -22.64 -1.50
C ALA A 38 16.41 -23.25 -0.49
N GLN A 39 15.92 -24.01 0.50
CA GLN A 39 16.75 -24.55 1.58
C GLN A 39 17.75 -25.64 1.13
N ASP A 40 17.50 -26.30 -0.01
CA ASP A 40 18.31 -27.40 -0.52
C ASP A 40 19.18 -27.00 -1.74
N MET A 41 19.16 -25.73 -2.16
CA MET A 41 19.87 -25.24 -3.35
C MET A 41 21.25 -24.69 -2.99
N ASP A 42 22.24 -24.98 -3.84
CA ASP A 42 23.53 -24.29 -3.72
C ASP A 42 23.43 -22.81 -4.11
N ALA A 43 24.46 -22.05 -3.77
CA ALA A 43 24.46 -20.62 -3.93
C ALA A 43 24.35 -20.12 -5.37
N ASP A 44 24.96 -20.83 -6.34
CA ASP A 44 24.85 -20.48 -7.76
C ASP A 44 23.45 -20.83 -8.27
N ALA A 45 22.90 -21.98 -7.88
CA ALA A 45 21.56 -22.41 -8.23
C ALA A 45 20.49 -21.45 -7.70
N LEU A 46 20.63 -20.99 -6.46
CA LEU A 46 19.72 -20.03 -5.86
C LEU A 46 19.85 -18.63 -6.50
N THR A 47 21.06 -18.16 -6.82
CA THR A 47 21.29 -16.88 -7.53
C THR A 47 20.68 -16.90 -8.93
N LYS A 48 20.78 -18.04 -9.63
CA LYS A 48 20.09 -18.25 -10.90
C LYS A 48 18.57 -18.27 -10.71
N ALA A 49 18.04 -18.92 -9.68
CA ALA A 49 16.61 -18.96 -9.40
C ALA A 49 16.01 -17.57 -9.13
N TYR A 50 16.77 -16.65 -8.54
CA TYR A 50 16.36 -15.26 -8.40
C TYR A 50 16.23 -14.55 -9.76
N VAL A 51 17.16 -14.77 -10.67
CA VAL A 51 17.09 -14.22 -12.04
C VAL A 51 15.97 -14.88 -12.84
N ASP A 52 15.78 -16.19 -12.72
CA ASP A 52 14.70 -16.91 -13.39
C ASP A 52 13.32 -16.44 -12.87
N GLY A 53 13.15 -16.32 -11.55
CA GLY A 53 11.93 -15.81 -10.93
C GLY A 53 11.67 -14.34 -11.25
N ALA A 54 12.73 -13.54 -11.43
CA ALA A 54 12.61 -12.19 -11.96
C ALA A 54 12.13 -12.21 -13.41
N MET A 55 12.76 -12.99 -14.29
CA MET A 55 12.34 -13.09 -15.69
C MET A 55 10.90 -13.56 -15.81
N GLU A 56 10.46 -14.51 -14.98
CA GLU A 56 9.07 -14.95 -14.89
C GLU A 56 8.15 -13.81 -14.41
N TYR A 57 8.53 -13.12 -13.32
CA TYR A 57 7.82 -11.95 -12.79
C TYR A 57 7.65 -10.82 -13.83
N TYR A 58 8.66 -10.58 -14.67
CA TYR A 58 8.65 -9.54 -15.70
C TYR A 58 7.97 -9.98 -16.99
N ALA A 59 8.11 -11.24 -17.39
CA ALA A 59 7.39 -11.81 -18.54
C ALA A 59 5.88 -11.79 -18.30
N ASP A 60 5.44 -11.97 -17.06
CA ASP A 60 4.03 -11.97 -16.67
C ASP A 60 3.41 -10.55 -16.64
N ARG A 61 4.20 -9.54 -16.26
CA ARG A 61 3.72 -8.15 -16.05
C ARG A 61 3.91 -7.18 -17.21
N GLY A 62 4.65 -7.54 -18.26
CA GLY A 62 4.76 -6.73 -19.49
C GLY A 62 5.30 -5.30 -19.30
N LEU A 63 6.14 -5.07 -18.29
CA LEU A 63 6.63 -3.72 -17.96
C LEU A 63 7.62 -3.21 -19.01
N GLY A 64 7.35 -1.98 -19.49
CA GLY A 64 8.20 -1.25 -20.43
C GLY A 64 9.54 -0.81 -19.82
N LYS A 65 10.42 -0.32 -20.70
CA LYS A 65 11.83 0.08 -20.54
C LYS A 65 12.14 0.98 -19.33
N THR A 66 12.10 0.42 -18.13
CA THR A 66 12.38 1.13 -16.87
C THR A 66 13.43 0.35 -16.09
N VAL A 67 14.36 1.06 -15.45
CA VAL A 67 15.37 0.45 -14.58
C VAL A 67 14.73 0.27 -13.21
N GLU A 68 14.60 -0.98 -12.76
CA GLU A 68 14.00 -1.31 -11.48
C GLU A 68 15.03 -2.04 -10.60
N PHE A 69 15.16 -1.57 -9.37
CA PHE A 69 16.04 -2.16 -8.35
C PHE A 69 15.19 -2.95 -7.36
N TYR A 70 15.30 -4.28 -7.39
CA TYR A 70 14.68 -5.15 -6.39
C TYR A 70 15.74 -5.61 -5.40
N GLY A 71 15.75 -4.99 -4.24
CA GLY A 71 16.56 -5.42 -3.11
C GLY A 71 15.67 -5.61 -1.89
N ASN A 72 15.24 -6.85 -1.62
CA ASN A 72 14.76 -7.20 -0.29
C ASN A 72 15.91 -7.88 0.47
N PRO A 73 16.59 -7.20 1.41
CA PRO A 73 17.60 -7.84 2.25
C PRO A 73 17.01 -8.89 3.21
N LEU A 74 15.67 -9.04 3.28
CA LEU A 74 14.95 -9.97 4.17
C LEU A 74 14.64 -11.34 3.56
N SER A 75 15.18 -11.71 2.40
CA SER A 75 15.24 -13.14 2.11
C SER A 75 16.21 -13.78 3.11
N TRP A 76 15.78 -14.82 3.81
CA TRP A 76 16.50 -15.54 4.89
C TRP A 76 17.91 -16.09 4.52
N HIS A 77 18.40 -15.78 3.31
CA HIS A 77 19.72 -16.11 2.79
C HIS A 77 20.39 -14.80 2.32
N GLY A 78 21.25 -14.25 3.16
CA GLY A 78 21.81 -12.90 3.04
C GLY A 78 22.50 -12.55 1.70
N GLU A 79 22.61 -11.24 1.50
CA GLU A 79 23.54 -10.55 0.59
C GLU A 79 23.42 -10.84 -0.92
N ARG A 80 22.20 -10.94 -1.45
CA ARG A 80 21.96 -11.06 -2.90
C ARG A 80 21.08 -9.94 -3.40
N TYR A 81 21.44 -9.37 -4.55
CA TYR A 81 20.77 -8.21 -5.15
C TYR A 81 20.32 -8.54 -6.56
N LEU A 82 19.07 -8.22 -6.91
CA LEU A 82 18.52 -8.36 -8.26
C LEU A 82 18.38 -6.99 -8.91
N ILE A 83 18.79 -6.90 -10.18
CA ILE A 83 18.78 -5.67 -10.97
C ILE A 83 18.19 -5.96 -12.33
N VAL A 84 17.23 -5.15 -12.77
CA VAL A 84 16.60 -5.25 -14.08
C VAL A 84 16.71 -3.91 -14.82
N ALA A 85 17.20 -3.94 -16.05
CA ALA A 85 17.44 -2.73 -16.85
C ALA A 85 17.37 -2.97 -18.36
N ASP A 86 17.02 -1.95 -19.14
CA ASP A 86 17.09 -2.00 -20.62
C ASP A 86 18.55 -2.22 -21.11
N ALA A 87 18.72 -3.10 -22.08
CA ALA A 87 19.96 -3.54 -22.72
C ALA A 87 20.70 -2.44 -23.52
N GLY A 88 20.23 -1.19 -23.47
CA GLY A 88 20.96 0.00 -23.90
C GLY A 88 21.23 1.03 -22.77
N THR A 89 20.87 0.72 -21.53
CA THR A 89 20.91 1.66 -20.39
C THR A 89 22.18 1.50 -19.56
N HIS A 90 22.72 2.63 -19.11
CA HIS A 90 23.81 2.66 -18.15
C HIS A 90 23.28 2.31 -16.75
N VAL A 91 23.71 1.18 -16.19
CA VAL A 91 23.32 0.79 -14.84
C VAL A 91 24.48 1.02 -13.88
N LEU A 92 24.26 1.90 -12.91
CA LEU A 92 25.21 2.22 -11.86
C LEU A 92 24.98 1.29 -10.66
N VAL A 93 25.54 0.09 -10.71
CA VAL A 93 25.53 -0.86 -9.58
C VAL A 93 26.67 -0.52 -8.65
N SER A 94 26.59 0.65 -8.00
CA SER A 94 27.56 1.19 -7.02
C SER A 94 29.05 0.89 -7.29
N SER A 95 29.33 0.96 -8.59
CA SER A 95 30.58 0.92 -9.34
C SER A 95 31.23 -0.47 -9.41
N PRO A 96 31.34 -1.07 -10.62
CA PRO A 96 31.43 -0.43 -11.93
C PRO A 96 30.09 -0.25 -12.68
N LEU A 97 29.85 0.91 -13.30
CA LEU A 97 30.16 1.03 -14.74
C LEU A 97 29.60 0.06 -15.80
N ILE A 98 28.54 -0.73 -15.63
CA ILE A 98 28.20 -1.74 -16.66
C ILE A 98 27.50 -1.07 -17.86
N TYR A 99 28.09 -1.25 -19.05
CA TYR A 99 27.59 -0.78 -20.34
C TYR A 99 26.97 -1.95 -21.10
N LEU A 100 25.66 -1.89 -21.32
CA LEU A 100 24.93 -2.87 -22.13
C LEU A 100 24.79 -2.27 -23.54
N ASN A 101 25.43 -2.87 -24.54
CA ASN A 101 25.25 -2.51 -25.94
C ASN A 101 24.59 -3.71 -26.64
N GLY A 102 23.71 -3.45 -27.62
CA GLY A 102 22.89 -4.45 -28.32
C GLY A 102 23.63 -5.53 -29.14
N GLY A 103 24.83 -5.90 -28.74
CA GLY A 103 25.61 -7.05 -29.22
C GLY A 103 26.77 -7.47 -28.27
N GLY A 104 26.91 -6.90 -27.07
CA GLY A 104 27.97 -7.24 -26.10
C GLY A 104 27.92 -6.38 -24.82
N ILE A 105 28.34 -6.96 -23.69
CA ILE A 105 28.43 -6.26 -22.38
C ILE A 105 29.87 -5.80 -22.17
N ASP A 106 30.08 -4.50 -21.94
CA ASP A 106 31.38 -3.90 -21.58
C ASP A 106 31.30 -3.32 -20.17
N ALA A 107 32.19 -3.73 -19.25
CA ALA A 107 32.27 -3.14 -17.91
C ALA A 107 33.34 -2.04 -17.83
N LEU A 108 32.96 -0.81 -17.46
CA LEU A 108 33.87 0.34 -17.30
C LEU A 108 34.12 0.65 -15.82
N VAL A 109 35.29 0.28 -15.28
CA VAL A 109 35.74 0.72 -13.95
C VAL A 109 36.48 2.07 -14.06
N PRO A 110 36.26 3.05 -13.17
CA PRO A 110 37.14 4.22 -13.10
C PRO A 110 38.54 3.79 -12.65
N GLY A 111 39.52 3.81 -13.56
CA GLY A 111 40.95 3.70 -13.23
C GLY A 111 41.71 2.45 -13.69
N GLY A 112 41.15 1.55 -14.48
CA GLY A 112 41.92 0.40 -15.00
C GLY A 112 41.28 -0.27 -16.20
N GLN A 113 42.06 -0.52 -17.26
CA GLN A 113 41.66 -1.36 -18.40
C GLN A 113 41.54 -2.80 -17.93
N LEU A 114 40.35 -3.39 -18.08
CA LEU A 114 40.18 -4.82 -18.25
C LEU A 114 39.28 -5.03 -19.47
N GLY A 115 39.87 -5.64 -20.50
CA GLY A 115 39.19 -6.06 -21.70
C GLY A 115 38.63 -7.46 -21.53
N GLY A 116 37.36 -7.60 -21.87
CA GLY A 116 36.67 -8.86 -22.06
C GLY A 116 35.28 -8.53 -22.58
N GLU A 117 35.12 -8.49 -23.90
CA GLU A 117 33.79 -8.51 -24.51
C GLU A 117 33.05 -9.74 -23.95
N ILE A 118 31.91 -9.53 -23.28
CA ILE A 118 30.99 -10.64 -22.96
C ILE A 118 30.22 -10.98 -24.24
N ASP A 119 30.94 -11.53 -25.22
CA ASP A 119 30.36 -12.14 -26.42
C ASP A 119 29.75 -13.49 -26.00
N GLY A 120 28.51 -13.46 -25.50
CA GLY A 120 27.79 -14.72 -25.23
C GLY A 120 26.58 -14.70 -24.28
N ALA A 121 26.16 -13.56 -23.71
CA ALA A 121 24.92 -13.52 -22.93
C ALA A 121 23.72 -13.76 -23.87
N THR A 122 23.23 -15.00 -23.84
CA THR A 122 22.00 -15.45 -24.53
C THR A 122 20.93 -15.73 -23.47
N GLN A 123 19.71 -16.14 -23.85
CA GLN A 123 18.66 -16.62 -22.94
C GLN A 123 19.13 -17.73 -21.96
N GLN A 124 20.32 -18.32 -22.13
CA GLN A 124 20.88 -19.34 -21.24
C GLN A 124 21.60 -18.76 -19.99
N GLY A 125 21.81 -17.44 -19.93
CA GLY A 125 22.51 -16.76 -18.85
C GLY A 125 24.03 -16.89 -18.87
N HIS A 126 24.71 -15.94 -18.23
CA HIS A 126 26.16 -15.85 -18.18
C HIS A 126 26.66 -15.53 -16.77
N TRP A 127 27.71 -16.23 -16.35
CA TRP A 127 28.38 -16.01 -15.08
C TRP A 127 29.68 -15.23 -15.28
N PHE A 128 29.92 -14.20 -14.47
CA PHE A 128 31.21 -13.50 -14.44
C PHE A 128 31.57 -13.07 -13.01
N ASP A 129 32.86 -12.95 -12.74
CA ASP A 129 33.37 -12.47 -11.46
C ASP A 129 33.83 -11.00 -11.60
N ALA A 130 33.42 -10.15 -10.67
CA ALA A 130 33.83 -8.75 -10.59
C ALA A 130 33.74 -8.25 -9.13
N GLU A 131 34.28 -7.07 -8.84
CA GLU A 131 34.02 -6.46 -7.53
C GLU A 131 32.57 -5.93 -7.46
N GLY A 132 31.88 -6.16 -6.35
CA GLY A 132 30.58 -5.57 -6.03
C GLY A 132 30.65 -4.74 -4.74
N LEU A 133 29.75 -3.76 -4.57
CA LEU A 133 29.59 -3.09 -3.28
C LEU A 133 28.68 -3.92 -2.39
N ASN A 134 29.18 -4.43 -1.27
CA ASN A 134 28.35 -5.07 -0.26
C ASN A 134 27.61 -3.97 0.52
N MET A 135 26.28 -3.94 0.46
CA MET A 135 25.51 -2.85 1.09
C MET A 135 25.45 -2.93 2.61
N LEU A 136 25.77 -4.10 3.20
CA LEU A 136 25.88 -4.26 4.65
C LEU A 136 27.21 -3.71 5.17
N THR A 137 28.31 -3.91 4.42
CA THR A 137 29.66 -3.49 4.84
C THR A 137 30.08 -2.14 4.25
N GLY A 138 29.43 -1.70 3.18
CA GLY A 138 29.82 -0.53 2.38
C GLY A 138 31.17 -0.70 1.67
N GLN A 139 31.74 -1.92 1.64
CA GLN A 139 33.03 -2.21 1.03
C GLN A 139 32.88 -2.89 -0.33
N ARG A 140 33.93 -2.78 -1.15
CA ARG A 140 34.02 -3.57 -2.38
C ARG A 140 34.60 -4.93 -2.09
N GLU A 141 33.85 -5.94 -2.46
CA GLU A 141 34.18 -7.33 -2.19
C GLU A 141 34.11 -8.11 -3.50
N PRO A 142 34.93 -9.16 -3.68
CA PRO A 142 34.84 -10.00 -4.86
C PRO A 142 33.47 -10.69 -4.89
N ALA A 143 32.74 -10.44 -5.97
CA ALA A 143 31.40 -10.93 -6.21
C ALA A 143 31.33 -11.73 -7.50
N ARG A 144 30.37 -12.63 -7.53
CA ARG A 144 30.03 -13.46 -8.67
C ARG A 144 28.64 -13.08 -9.15
N TYR A 145 28.56 -12.66 -10.39
CA TYR A 145 27.35 -12.15 -11.04
C TYR A 145 26.80 -13.20 -11.99
N PHE A 146 25.47 -13.33 -12.01
CA PHE A 146 24.74 -14.04 -13.03
C PHE A 146 23.87 -13.03 -13.78
N VAL A 147 24.00 -13.00 -15.11
CA VAL A 147 23.21 -12.11 -15.97
C VAL A 147 22.51 -12.87 -17.08
N VAL A 148 21.24 -12.58 -17.31
CA VAL A 148 20.47 -13.04 -18.48
C VAL A 148 20.00 -11.81 -19.23
N VAL A 149 20.04 -11.83 -20.56
CA VAL A 149 19.46 -10.78 -21.40
C VAL A 149 18.32 -11.38 -22.20
N GLU A 150 17.12 -10.84 -22.03
CA GLU A 150 15.89 -11.29 -22.69
C GLU A 150 15.05 -10.08 -23.10
N ASP A 151 14.59 -10.07 -24.35
CA ASP A 151 13.76 -8.99 -24.95
C ASP A 151 14.29 -7.56 -24.77
N GLY A 152 15.62 -7.41 -24.73
CA GLY A 152 16.25 -6.11 -24.53
C GLY A 152 16.22 -5.62 -23.09
N LEU A 153 15.97 -6.51 -22.12
CA LEU A 153 16.20 -6.31 -20.69
C LEU A 153 17.34 -7.20 -20.22
N ALA A 154 18.18 -6.70 -19.33
CA ALA A 154 19.21 -7.46 -18.62
C ALA A 154 18.76 -7.68 -17.17
N PHE A 155 18.67 -8.94 -16.79
CA PHE A 155 18.38 -9.41 -15.44
C PHE A 155 19.68 -9.87 -14.80
N MET A 156 20.07 -9.26 -13.69
CA MET A 156 21.34 -9.53 -13.04
C MET A 156 21.17 -9.80 -11.56
N SER A 157 21.77 -10.88 -11.08
CA SER A 157 21.94 -11.14 -9.65
C SER A 157 23.40 -11.28 -9.30
N LEU A 158 23.79 -10.92 -8.07
CA LEU A 158 25.15 -11.08 -7.57
C LEU A 158 25.20 -11.83 -6.23
N ARG A 159 26.35 -12.46 -5.94
CA ARG A 159 26.70 -13.02 -4.63
C ARG A 159 28.15 -12.70 -4.27
N PHE A 160 28.45 -12.46 -2.99
CA PHE A 160 29.83 -12.25 -2.53
C PHE A 160 30.55 -13.56 -2.20
N SER A 161 31.87 -13.58 -2.37
CA SER A 161 32.73 -14.78 -2.23
C SER A 161 32.96 -15.26 -0.78
N GLY A 162 32.20 -14.75 0.18
CA GLY A 162 32.37 -14.99 1.62
C GLY A 162 31.12 -15.48 2.34
N GLU A 163 30.24 -16.26 1.70
CA GLU A 163 29.02 -16.79 2.30
C GLU A 163 29.23 -17.27 3.75
N LEU A 164 28.66 -16.50 4.68
CA LEU A 164 28.58 -16.86 6.08
C LEU A 164 27.55 -17.99 6.21
N ASP A 165 28.04 -19.21 6.41
CA ASP A 165 27.30 -20.41 6.82
C ASP A 165 26.68 -20.27 8.25
N THR A 166 26.49 -19.04 8.73
CA THR A 166 25.93 -18.74 10.05
C THR A 166 24.72 -17.83 9.87
N PRO A 167 23.52 -18.25 10.34
CA PRO A 167 22.40 -17.33 10.46
C PRO A 167 22.84 -16.13 11.28
N LEU A 168 22.53 -14.92 10.81
CA LEU A 168 22.72 -13.71 11.60
C LEU A 168 21.99 -13.93 12.94
N PRO A 169 22.65 -13.70 14.09
CA PRO A 169 21.95 -13.74 15.36
C PRO A 169 20.80 -12.74 15.29
N ALA A 170 19.62 -13.12 15.81
CA ALA A 170 18.52 -12.20 15.97
C ALA A 170 19.06 -10.92 16.67
N PRO A 171 18.79 -9.73 16.12
CA PRO A 171 19.26 -8.51 16.75
C PRO A 171 18.71 -8.45 18.18
N PRO A 172 19.52 -7.99 19.16
CA PRO A 172 18.99 -7.77 20.49
C PRO A 172 17.81 -6.82 20.39
N THR A 173 16.70 -7.15 21.06
CA THR A 173 15.56 -6.25 21.19
C THR A 173 16.07 -4.90 21.70
N PRO A 174 15.83 -3.78 21.00
CA PRO A 174 16.26 -2.47 21.47
C PRO A 174 15.72 -2.29 22.88
N THR A 175 16.61 -2.01 23.85
CA THR A 175 16.24 -1.76 25.24
C THR A 175 16.60 -0.30 25.52
N PRO A 176 15.63 0.60 25.54
CA PRO A 176 15.92 2.02 25.66
C PRO A 176 16.40 2.39 27.06
N GLU A 177 17.28 3.38 27.13
CA GLU A 177 17.93 3.79 28.37
C GLU A 177 17.25 5.04 28.96
N PRO A 178 17.21 5.23 30.30
CA PRO A 178 16.49 6.32 30.96
C PRO A 178 16.95 7.77 30.66
N ASP A 179 17.77 8.02 29.64
CA ASP A 179 18.30 9.33 29.29
C ASP A 179 18.72 9.43 27.81
N ASP A 180 17.99 8.76 26.91
CA ASP A 180 18.38 8.61 25.50
C ASP A 180 18.58 9.94 24.75
N ASP A 181 17.82 11.00 25.10
CA ASP A 181 18.00 12.37 24.61
C ASP A 181 19.39 12.91 25.00
N ALA A 182 19.79 12.79 26.27
CA ALA A 182 21.08 13.28 26.74
C ALA A 182 22.24 12.47 26.17
N ILE A 183 22.07 11.15 26.02
CA ILE A 183 23.07 10.27 25.40
C ILE A 183 23.24 10.61 23.91
N THR A 184 22.14 10.77 23.17
CA THR A 184 22.20 11.18 21.75
C THR A 184 22.78 12.58 21.59
N LEU A 185 22.42 13.52 22.48
CA LEU A 185 22.99 14.86 22.46
C LEU A 185 24.49 14.84 22.76
N ALA A 186 24.93 14.10 23.78
CA ALA A 186 26.34 13.94 24.11
C ALA A 186 27.12 13.33 22.93
N TYR A 187 26.54 12.33 22.26
CA TYR A 187 27.11 11.72 21.07
C TYR A 187 27.32 12.72 19.91
N VAL A 188 26.36 13.62 19.68
CA VAL A 188 26.49 14.70 18.68
C VAL A 188 27.51 15.75 19.13
N MET A 189 27.54 16.10 20.42
CA MET A 189 28.51 17.05 20.96
C MET A 189 29.95 16.52 20.92
N ASP A 190 30.15 15.22 21.14
CA ASP A 190 31.44 14.55 20.97
C ASP A 190 31.91 14.61 19.51
N ALA A 191 30.98 14.51 18.55
CA ALA A 191 31.29 14.67 17.13
C ALA A 191 31.74 16.09 16.78
N ILE A 192 31.05 17.10 17.33
CA ILE A 192 31.43 18.51 17.18
C ILE A 192 32.79 18.76 17.82
N ALA A 193 33.04 18.28 19.04
CA ALA A 193 34.33 18.42 19.72
C ALA A 193 35.47 17.76 18.94
N ARG A 194 35.19 16.61 18.29
CA ARG A 194 36.15 15.97 17.41
C ARG A 194 36.39 16.77 16.13
N TYR A 195 35.35 17.32 15.51
CA TYR A 195 35.48 18.22 14.37
C TYR A 195 36.38 19.41 14.72
N GLU A 196 36.19 20.02 15.89
CA GLU A 196 37.00 21.15 16.36
C GLU A 196 38.48 20.76 16.62
N SER A 197 38.74 19.55 17.12
CA SER A 197 40.08 19.06 17.46
C SER A 197 40.86 18.52 16.25
N ASP A 198 40.22 17.63 15.50
CA ASP A 198 40.86 16.77 14.51
C ASP A 198 40.57 17.21 13.07
N GLY A 199 39.60 18.12 12.89
CA GLY A 199 39.14 18.61 11.60
C GLY A 199 38.09 17.71 10.94
N LEU A 200 37.50 18.23 9.85
CA LEU A 200 36.39 17.60 9.12
C LEU A 200 36.75 16.21 8.58
N ASP A 201 37.88 16.09 7.87
CA ASP A 201 38.25 14.84 7.20
C ASP A 201 38.42 13.67 8.18
N ALA A 202 39.07 13.93 9.32
CA ALA A 202 39.27 12.92 10.36
C ALA A 202 37.96 12.54 11.07
N THR A 203 37.06 13.51 11.23
CA THR A 203 35.74 13.30 11.85
C THR A 203 34.84 12.48 10.94
N VAL A 204 34.73 12.86 9.67
CA VAL A 204 33.97 12.13 8.63
C VAL A 204 34.50 10.70 8.49
N ALA A 205 35.82 10.50 8.46
CA ALA A 205 36.41 9.17 8.36
C ALA A 205 36.01 8.27 9.53
N TYR A 206 35.97 8.80 10.75
CA TYR A 206 35.54 8.03 11.90
C TYR A 206 34.04 7.76 11.92
N TYR A 207 33.22 8.77 11.72
CA TYR A 207 31.76 8.62 11.78
C TYR A 207 31.17 7.84 10.59
N ASN A 208 32.00 7.50 9.60
CA ASN A 208 31.68 6.55 8.55
C ASN A 208 32.11 5.11 8.86
N SER A 209 32.71 4.85 10.03
CA SER A 209 33.15 3.53 10.49
C SER A 209 32.16 2.89 11.47
N GLU A 210 32.13 1.56 11.53
CA GLU A 210 31.32 0.83 12.51
C GLU A 210 31.69 1.16 13.97
N GLU A 211 32.95 1.48 14.23
CA GLU A 211 33.43 1.84 15.57
C GLU A 211 32.74 3.09 16.13
N SER A 212 32.26 3.97 15.24
CA SER A 212 31.55 5.17 15.66
C SER A 212 30.12 4.92 16.10
N VAL A 213 29.50 3.81 15.71
CA VAL A 213 28.08 3.54 15.95
C VAL A 213 27.87 3.08 17.39
N GLN A 214 26.94 3.72 18.10
CA GLN A 214 26.59 3.38 19.49
C GLN A 214 25.15 2.86 19.56
N GLY A 215 24.98 1.54 19.51
CA GLY A 215 23.66 0.93 19.39
C GLY A 215 22.99 1.32 18.07
N GLU A 216 21.80 1.94 18.15
CA GLU A 216 21.06 2.47 16.99
C GLU A 216 21.34 3.97 16.72
N ARG A 217 22.44 4.50 17.28
CA ARG A 217 22.91 5.87 17.04
C ARG A 217 24.05 5.87 16.04
N GLY A 218 23.75 6.39 14.85
CA GLY A 218 24.74 6.79 13.86
C GLY A 218 24.74 8.31 13.71
N LEU A 219 25.91 8.90 13.51
CA LEU A 219 26.02 10.32 13.20
C LEU A 219 25.75 10.55 11.70
N ARG A 220 25.06 11.64 11.41
CA ARG A 220 24.98 12.29 10.10
C ARG A 220 25.70 13.64 10.15
N ILE A 221 26.50 13.91 9.13
CA ILE A 221 27.10 15.23 8.90
C ILE A 221 26.61 15.70 7.53
N TYR A 222 25.78 16.72 7.50
CA TYR A 222 25.16 17.27 6.30
C TYR A 222 25.70 18.68 6.04
N ASP A 223 26.02 18.97 4.78
CA ASP A 223 26.38 20.30 4.30
C ASP A 223 25.18 20.93 3.59
N PRO A 224 24.49 21.92 4.19
CA PRO A 224 23.35 22.59 3.58
C PRO A 224 23.71 23.43 2.35
N GLU A 225 24.96 23.89 2.21
CA GLU A 225 25.36 24.72 1.06
C GLU A 225 25.48 23.87 -0.22
N SER A 226 26.07 22.69 -0.09
CA SER A 226 26.19 21.73 -1.20
C SER A 226 25.06 20.71 -1.28
N GLN A 227 24.17 20.69 -0.27
CA GLN A 227 23.14 19.66 -0.06
C GLN A 227 23.71 18.23 -0.02
N THR A 228 24.91 18.09 0.56
CA THR A 228 25.66 16.84 0.56
C THR A 228 25.66 16.19 1.93
N MET A 229 25.39 14.88 1.97
CA MET A 229 25.65 14.09 3.18
C MET A 229 27.13 13.65 3.19
N LEU A 230 27.93 14.25 4.07
CA LEU A 230 29.37 14.00 4.21
C LEU A 230 29.65 12.72 5.02
N ALA A 231 28.86 12.47 6.06
CA ALA A 231 28.94 11.26 6.86
C ALA A 231 27.55 10.71 7.16
N SER A 232 27.44 9.38 7.16
CA SER A 232 26.28 8.66 7.70
C SER A 232 26.76 7.29 8.20
N GLY A 233 26.78 7.13 9.52
CA GLY A 233 27.34 5.93 10.17
C GLY A 233 26.48 4.69 9.98
N LEU A 234 25.15 4.82 10.11
CA LEU A 234 24.21 3.69 9.98
C LEU A 234 23.81 3.39 8.54
N PHE A 235 23.78 4.40 7.68
CA PHE A 235 23.26 4.27 6.32
C PHE A 235 24.30 4.79 5.31
N PRO A 236 25.32 3.98 4.96
CA PRO A 236 26.37 4.39 4.03
C PRO A 236 25.86 4.88 2.67
N LEU A 237 24.66 4.46 2.28
CA LEU A 237 24.00 4.87 1.03
C LEU A 237 23.58 6.34 1.02
N GLU A 238 23.38 6.97 2.17
CA GLU A 238 22.96 8.38 2.25
C GLU A 238 24.05 9.35 1.78
N ARG A 239 25.32 8.90 1.73
CA ARG A 239 26.49 9.76 1.47
C ARG A 239 26.53 10.23 0.00
N GLY A 240 26.91 11.50 -0.22
CA GLY A 240 27.11 12.11 -1.55
C GLY A 240 26.08 13.18 -1.96
N GLU A 241 26.28 13.76 -3.15
CA GLU A 241 25.63 14.99 -3.64
C GLU A 241 24.22 14.78 -4.26
N ASP A 242 23.81 13.54 -4.58
CA ASP A 242 22.71 13.29 -5.56
C ASP A 242 21.63 12.29 -5.08
N ARG A 243 21.47 12.13 -3.75
CA ARG A 243 20.73 11.00 -3.15
C ARG A 243 19.44 11.35 -2.41
N LEU A 244 18.89 12.53 -2.71
CA LEU A 244 17.67 13.10 -2.13
C LEU A 244 16.35 12.40 -2.58
N SER A 245 16.38 11.16 -3.05
CA SER A 245 15.24 10.49 -3.72
C SER A 245 14.49 9.47 -2.87
N PHE A 246 14.83 9.29 -1.60
CA PHE A 246 14.07 8.45 -0.66
C PHE A 246 13.12 9.31 0.18
N GLY A 247 11.83 8.98 0.22
CA GLY A 247 10.78 9.82 0.81
C GLY A 247 11.02 10.26 2.27
N THR A 248 11.63 9.40 3.10
CA THR A 248 12.01 9.71 4.49
C THR A 248 13.20 10.67 4.58
N LEU A 249 14.13 10.64 3.62
CA LEU A 249 15.28 11.55 3.55
C LEU A 249 14.88 12.96 3.10
N VAL A 250 13.86 13.11 2.24
CA VAL A 250 13.35 14.42 1.78
C VAL A 250 12.77 15.25 2.92
N ASP A 251 12.14 14.61 3.92
CA ASP A 251 11.59 15.33 5.07
C ASP A 251 12.67 15.67 6.13
N LEU A 252 13.68 14.81 6.26
CA LEU A 252 14.84 15.07 7.12
C LEU A 252 15.73 16.20 6.61
N THR A 253 15.94 16.33 5.30
CA THR A 253 16.75 17.44 4.76
C THR A 253 16.08 18.79 4.93
N LYS A 254 14.75 18.88 4.81
CA LYS A 254 14.01 20.11 5.18
C LYS A 254 14.21 20.49 6.65
N PHE A 255 14.28 19.50 7.54
CA PHE A 255 14.61 19.74 8.94
C PHE A 255 16.05 20.23 9.11
N PHE A 256 17.02 19.65 8.39
CA PHE A 256 18.42 20.06 8.44
C PHE A 256 18.66 21.46 7.85
N ASP A 257 17.99 21.81 6.75
CA ASP A 257 18.08 23.13 6.13
C ASP A 257 17.60 24.26 7.08
N GLY A 258 16.73 23.92 8.04
CA GLY A 258 16.26 24.81 9.10
C GLY A 258 17.06 24.76 10.41
N ALA A 259 18.16 24.01 10.46
CA ALA A 259 18.93 23.80 11.69
C ALA A 259 19.63 25.07 12.17
N THR A 260 19.75 25.21 13.49
CA THR A 260 20.41 26.35 14.17
C THR A 260 21.55 25.86 15.07
N ALA A 261 22.30 26.79 15.65
CA ALA A 261 23.35 26.44 16.61
C ALA A 261 22.82 25.87 17.94
N GLU A 262 21.51 25.96 18.19
CA GLU A 262 20.84 25.33 19.31
C GLU A 262 20.34 23.94 18.91
N ALA A 263 20.37 22.99 19.86
CA ALA A 263 19.87 21.64 19.63
C ALA A 263 18.37 21.64 19.35
N GLN A 264 18.01 21.29 18.13
CA GLN A 264 16.62 21.14 17.70
C GLN A 264 16.28 19.66 17.60
N TRP A 265 15.14 19.30 18.15
CA TRP A 265 14.64 17.94 18.18
C TRP A 265 13.43 17.79 17.28
N ARG A 266 13.32 16.64 16.60
CA ARG A 266 12.17 16.27 15.78
C ARG A 266 11.92 14.77 15.90
N ASP A 267 10.65 14.41 16.07
CA ASP A 267 10.21 13.02 15.99
C ASP A 267 9.90 12.68 14.52
N VAL A 268 10.43 11.55 14.05
CA VAL A 268 10.26 11.06 12.67
C VAL A 268 10.03 9.55 12.67
N VAL A 269 9.48 9.02 11.59
CA VAL A 269 9.62 7.59 11.28
C VAL A 269 10.95 7.40 10.59
N GLY A 270 11.82 6.57 11.17
CA GLY A 270 13.12 6.23 10.60
C GLY A 270 13.32 4.73 10.57
N HIS A 271 14.40 4.29 9.94
CA HIS A 271 14.70 2.87 9.81
C HIS A 271 15.73 2.42 10.86
N THR A 272 15.61 1.20 11.36
CA THR A 272 16.70 0.48 12.05
C THR A 272 17.78 0.03 11.06
N ARG A 273 18.91 -0.51 11.55
CA ARG A 273 19.96 -1.09 10.69
C ARG A 273 19.47 -2.24 9.79
N ASP A 274 18.41 -2.94 10.20
CA ASP A 274 17.73 -4.00 9.46
C ASP A 274 16.48 -3.53 8.68
N PHE A 275 16.35 -2.22 8.45
CA PHE A 275 15.30 -1.58 7.65
C PHE A 275 13.86 -1.74 8.18
N GLN A 276 13.70 -1.93 9.50
CA GLN A 276 12.38 -1.85 10.14
C GLN A 276 12.01 -0.40 10.41
N ASP A 277 10.75 -0.05 10.13
CA ASP A 277 10.21 1.27 10.45
C ASP A 277 9.99 1.39 11.96
N VAL A 278 10.64 2.38 12.56
CA VAL A 278 10.57 2.65 14.00
C VAL A 278 10.44 4.16 14.27
N PRO A 279 9.72 4.56 15.32
CA PRO A 279 9.72 5.95 15.76
C PRO A 279 11.13 6.31 16.24
N LYS A 280 11.69 7.38 15.68
CA LYS A 280 13.00 7.93 16.04
C LYS A 280 12.86 9.38 16.45
N ARG A 281 13.64 9.77 17.45
CA ARG A 281 13.81 11.16 17.86
C ARG A 281 15.19 11.62 17.42
N VAL A 282 15.19 12.62 16.56
CA VAL A 282 16.36 13.14 15.83
C VAL A 282 16.73 14.49 16.41
N VAL A 283 18.00 14.69 16.71
CA VAL A 283 18.56 16.01 17.02
C VAL A 283 19.37 16.52 15.83
N ALA A 284 19.32 17.82 15.58
CA ALA A 284 20.16 18.51 14.62
C ALA A 284 20.77 19.77 15.24
N ILE A 285 22.07 19.99 15.00
CA ILE A 285 22.82 21.17 15.44
C ILE A 285 23.66 21.69 14.26
N LEU A 286 23.49 22.95 13.90
CA LEU A 286 24.33 23.66 12.94
C LEU A 286 25.60 24.17 13.63
N HIS A 287 26.76 23.70 13.17
CA HIS A 287 28.06 24.11 13.66
C HIS A 287 29.04 24.31 12.49
N ASP A 288 29.65 25.49 12.39
CA ASP A 288 30.57 25.88 11.32
C ASP A 288 30.03 25.61 9.89
N GLY A 289 28.74 25.85 9.69
CA GLY A 289 28.06 25.67 8.41
C GLY A 289 27.66 24.23 8.09
N LEU A 290 27.94 23.27 8.98
CA LEU A 290 27.58 21.87 8.85
C LEU A 290 26.52 21.48 9.88
N VAL A 291 25.60 20.60 9.51
CA VAL A 291 24.59 20.04 10.40
C VAL A 291 25.08 18.70 10.93
N PHE A 292 25.28 18.64 12.25
CA PHE A 292 25.57 17.41 12.98
C PHE A 292 24.26 16.86 13.54
N SER A 293 23.92 15.63 13.18
CA SER A 293 22.68 15.01 13.58
C SER A 293 22.86 13.57 14.01
N SER A 294 22.08 13.14 14.98
CA SER A 294 21.92 11.72 15.31
C SER A 294 20.52 11.48 15.83
N SER A 295 20.18 10.22 16.05
CA SER A 295 18.85 9.79 16.45
C SER A 295 18.92 8.59 17.38
N HIS A 296 17.91 8.41 18.22
CA HIS A 296 17.66 7.15 18.93
C HIS A 296 16.21 6.69 18.68
N ILE A 297 15.96 5.40 18.90
CA ILE A 297 14.62 4.82 18.87
C ILE A 297 13.89 5.28 20.12
N THR A 298 12.68 5.78 19.97
CA THR A 298 11.84 6.12 21.12
C THR A 298 10.93 4.94 21.49
N LEU A 299 10.85 4.59 22.78
CA LEU A 299 9.84 3.63 23.26
C LEU A 299 8.43 4.19 23.06
N GLN A 300 7.45 3.28 23.03
CA GLN A 300 6.00 3.55 23.14
C GLN A 300 5.63 4.61 24.20
N GLU A 301 6.44 4.78 25.24
CA GLU A 301 6.25 5.77 26.31
C GLU A 301 6.48 7.23 25.86
N ASN A 302 7.16 7.48 24.74
CA ASN A 302 7.30 8.81 24.11
C ASN A 302 6.20 9.12 23.08
N VAL A 303 5.45 8.11 22.63
CA VAL A 303 4.31 8.30 21.71
C VAL A 303 3.16 9.01 22.41
N ALA A 304 3.03 8.81 23.72
CA ALA A 304 2.06 9.51 24.54
C ALA A 304 2.27 11.04 24.51
N GLU A 305 3.50 11.51 24.68
CA GLU A 305 3.83 12.94 24.61
C GLU A 305 3.76 13.47 23.17
N ALA A 306 4.18 12.70 22.17
CA ALA A 306 4.00 13.06 20.76
C ALA A 306 2.51 13.20 20.38
N THR A 307 1.65 12.32 20.89
CA THR A 307 0.20 12.39 20.70
C THR A 307 -0.37 13.65 21.36
N LYS A 308 0.02 13.96 22.60
CA LYS A 308 -0.36 15.21 23.26
C LYS A 308 0.10 16.43 22.48
N HIS A 309 1.31 16.40 21.92
CA HIS A 309 1.85 17.48 21.11
C HIS A 309 1.06 17.65 19.80
N TYR A 310 0.72 16.56 19.11
CA TYR A 310 -0.13 16.57 17.92
C TYR A 310 -1.51 17.17 18.23
N VAL A 311 -2.16 16.74 19.32
CA VAL A 311 -3.44 17.32 19.79
C VAL A 311 -3.29 18.79 20.19
N SER A 312 -2.17 19.17 20.81
CA SER A 312 -1.91 20.56 21.19
C SER A 312 -1.73 21.47 19.96
N ARG A 313 -1.09 20.99 18.90
CA ARG A 313 -1.01 21.70 17.61
C ARG A 313 -2.39 21.89 17.00
N ALA A 314 -3.28 20.90 17.11
CA ALA A 314 -4.66 21.03 16.65
C ALA A 314 -5.43 22.12 17.42
N THR A 315 -5.28 22.18 18.76
CA THR A 315 -5.89 23.24 19.56
C THR A 315 -5.33 24.63 19.24
N ALA A 316 -4.02 24.74 18.96
CA ALA A 316 -3.40 25.99 18.53
C ALA A 316 -3.88 26.42 17.14
N PHE A 317 -3.99 25.48 16.20
CA PHE A 317 -4.53 25.74 14.88
C PHE A 317 -5.98 26.26 14.96
N TYR A 318 -6.79 25.68 15.85
CA TYR A 318 -8.13 26.17 16.16
C TYR A 318 -8.13 27.59 16.72
N ASP A 319 -7.27 27.89 17.70
CA ASP A 319 -7.18 29.23 18.30
C ASP A 319 -6.78 30.30 17.28
N GLU A 320 -5.93 29.95 16.31
CA GLU A 320 -5.45 30.88 15.27
C GLU A 320 -6.42 31.04 14.10
N ASN A 321 -7.07 29.96 13.66
CA ASN A 321 -7.80 29.90 12.39
C ASN A 321 -9.32 29.72 12.55
N GLY A 322 -9.78 29.31 13.73
CA GLY A 322 -11.18 29.05 14.05
C GLY A 322 -11.70 27.68 13.61
N LEU A 323 -12.95 27.40 13.98
CA LEU A 323 -13.58 26.08 13.81
C LEU A 323 -13.68 25.63 12.34
N GLU A 324 -14.13 26.51 11.45
CA GLU A 324 -14.42 26.15 10.06
C GLU A 324 -13.15 25.66 9.33
N ALA A 325 -12.05 26.42 9.45
CA ALA A 325 -10.75 26.03 8.90
C ALA A 325 -10.19 24.76 9.56
N THR A 326 -10.41 24.58 10.87
CA THR A 326 -9.98 23.38 11.60
C THR A 326 -10.71 22.14 11.11
N VAL A 327 -12.03 22.22 10.94
CA VAL A 327 -12.85 21.13 10.40
C VAL A 327 -12.49 20.80 8.97
N GLU A 328 -12.23 21.81 8.13
CA GLU A 328 -11.79 21.60 6.74
C GLU A 328 -10.44 20.86 6.70
N TYR A 329 -9.44 21.32 7.45
CA TYR A 329 -8.12 20.70 7.48
C TYR A 329 -8.15 19.27 8.04
N TYR A 330 -8.80 19.04 9.19
CA TYR A 330 -8.85 17.72 9.81
C TYR A 330 -9.86 16.76 9.18
N ASN A 331 -10.51 17.14 8.08
CA ASN A 331 -11.23 16.22 7.20
C ASN A 331 -10.44 15.90 5.92
N SER A 332 -9.21 16.39 5.78
CA SER A 332 -8.39 16.21 4.60
C SER A 332 -7.21 15.26 4.84
N PRO A 333 -6.70 14.55 3.81
CA PRO A 333 -5.53 13.67 3.92
C PRO A 333 -4.27 14.40 4.39
N GLU A 334 -4.15 15.70 4.13
CA GLU A 334 -3.01 16.55 4.52
C GLU A 334 -2.89 16.73 6.04
N SER A 335 -3.92 16.38 6.81
CA SER A 335 -3.88 16.39 8.28
C SER A 335 -3.20 15.15 8.88
N LEU A 336 -2.98 14.10 8.10
CA LEU A 336 -2.39 12.84 8.56
C LEU A 336 -0.88 12.99 8.78
N GLU A 337 -0.38 12.55 9.94
CA GLU A 337 1.04 12.64 10.29
C GLU A 337 1.54 11.30 10.84
N GLY A 338 2.10 10.47 9.97
CA GLY A 338 2.51 9.11 10.31
C GLY A 338 1.34 8.29 10.83
N ASN A 339 1.41 7.87 12.09
CA ASN A 339 0.35 7.10 12.75
C ASN A 339 -0.76 7.97 13.39
N PHE A 340 -0.62 9.29 13.37
CA PHE A 340 -1.56 10.20 14.02
C PHE A 340 -2.62 10.71 13.06
N TYR A 341 -3.87 10.66 13.52
CA TYR A 341 -4.99 11.38 12.94
C TYR A 341 -5.81 12.00 14.06
N LEU A 342 -6.29 13.23 13.84
CA LEU A 342 -7.21 13.88 14.77
C LEU A 342 -8.65 13.48 14.46
N PHE A 343 -9.47 13.32 15.49
CA PHE A 343 -10.91 13.45 15.36
C PHE A 343 -11.42 14.54 16.31
N LEU A 344 -12.37 15.32 15.82
CA LEU A 344 -12.89 16.50 16.50
C LEU A 344 -14.36 16.28 16.83
N ILE A 345 -14.72 16.50 18.10
CA ILE A 345 -16.10 16.43 18.59
C ILE A 345 -16.59 17.83 18.96
N GLY A 346 -17.77 18.17 18.48
CA GLY A 346 -18.53 19.38 18.79
C GLY A 346 -18.88 19.50 20.27
N ALA A 347 -19.31 20.70 20.68
CA ALA A 347 -19.73 20.97 22.06
C ALA A 347 -21.01 20.24 22.47
N ASP A 348 -21.76 19.74 21.49
CA ASP A 348 -22.93 18.87 21.62
C ASP A 348 -22.57 17.37 21.64
N ASP A 349 -21.28 17.05 21.72
CA ASP A 349 -20.71 15.71 21.69
C ASP A 349 -20.90 14.98 20.33
N ILE A 350 -21.14 15.74 19.25
CA ILE A 350 -21.27 15.21 17.88
C ILE A 350 -19.92 15.28 17.14
N TYR A 351 -19.52 14.23 16.43
CA TYR A 351 -18.34 14.29 15.56
C TYR A 351 -18.49 15.39 14.49
N VAL A 352 -17.49 16.26 14.38
CA VAL A 352 -17.45 17.34 13.37
C VAL A 352 -16.29 17.17 12.38
N ALA A 353 -15.23 16.44 12.76
CA ALA A 353 -14.18 16.05 11.82
C ALA A 353 -13.61 14.67 12.15
N HIS A 354 -13.34 13.89 11.10
CA HIS A 354 -12.61 12.63 11.18
C HIS A 354 -12.05 12.27 9.80
N PRO A 355 -10.72 12.30 9.57
CA PRO A 355 -10.15 12.17 8.23
C PRO A 355 -10.13 10.72 7.73
N ILE A 356 -10.06 9.75 8.64
CA ILE A 356 -10.07 8.31 8.32
C ILE A 356 -11.49 7.72 8.28
N PHE A 357 -12.35 8.07 9.24
CA PHE A 357 -13.71 7.54 9.39
C PHE A 357 -14.74 8.69 9.28
N PRO A 358 -14.85 9.38 8.12
CA PRO A 358 -15.74 10.52 7.93
C PRO A 358 -17.22 10.16 8.07
N HIS A 359 -17.59 8.87 7.99
CA HIS A 359 -18.95 8.41 8.28
C HIS A 359 -19.35 8.60 9.75
N LEU A 360 -18.39 8.82 10.66
CA LEU A 360 -18.66 9.20 12.05
C LEU A 360 -19.16 10.64 12.17
N ILE A 361 -18.85 11.52 11.21
CA ILE A 361 -19.27 12.93 11.24
C ILE A 361 -20.80 13.02 11.30
N GLY A 362 -21.31 13.77 12.28
CA GLY A 362 -22.75 13.90 12.55
C GLY A 362 -23.32 12.87 13.53
N THR A 363 -22.51 11.93 14.05
CA THR A 363 -22.93 10.97 15.10
C THR A 363 -22.49 11.42 16.50
N ASP A 364 -23.21 11.00 17.55
CA ASP A 364 -22.84 11.28 18.95
C ASP A 364 -21.71 10.34 19.39
N ILE A 365 -20.61 10.90 19.89
CA ILE A 365 -19.47 10.13 20.41
C ILE A 365 -19.91 9.13 21.48
N LYS A 366 -20.92 9.42 22.29
CA LYS A 366 -21.38 8.55 23.40
C LYS A 366 -22.06 7.27 22.94
N ASP A 367 -22.38 7.17 21.65
CA ASP A 367 -22.94 5.97 21.02
C ASP A 367 -21.84 5.09 20.39
N VAL A 368 -20.58 5.52 20.46
CA VAL A 368 -19.41 4.73 20.02
C VAL A 368 -19.00 3.75 21.11
N VAL A 369 -19.07 2.47 20.76
CA VAL A 369 -18.69 1.32 21.59
C VAL A 369 -17.58 0.56 20.83
N GLY A 370 -16.61 -0.03 21.52
CA GLY A 370 -15.59 -0.89 20.91
C GLY A 370 -16.16 -2.25 20.50
N SER A 371 -15.43 -2.98 19.67
CA SER A 371 -15.80 -4.35 19.28
C SER A 371 -15.90 -5.31 20.48
N ASP A 372 -15.09 -5.06 21.52
CA ASP A 372 -15.09 -5.76 22.80
C ASP A 372 -16.24 -5.36 23.74
N GLY A 373 -17.07 -4.40 23.34
CA GLY A 373 -18.19 -3.87 24.11
C GLY A 373 -17.82 -2.74 25.08
N GLN A 374 -16.59 -2.23 25.06
CA GLN A 374 -16.19 -1.07 25.87
C GLN A 374 -16.94 0.20 25.40
N GLU A 375 -17.54 0.95 26.33
CA GLU A 375 -18.21 2.24 26.01
C GLU A 375 -17.19 3.39 25.80
N LEU A 376 -16.17 3.17 24.95
CA LEU A 376 -15.02 4.08 24.77
C LEU A 376 -15.43 5.53 24.47
N GLY A 377 -16.51 5.72 23.72
CA GLY A 377 -16.99 7.06 23.36
C GLY A 377 -17.51 7.84 24.56
N ARG A 378 -18.11 7.16 25.54
CA ARG A 378 -18.53 7.78 26.82
C ARG A 378 -17.35 8.08 27.74
N GLU A 379 -16.28 7.31 27.64
CA GLU A 379 -15.03 7.61 28.34
C GLU A 379 -14.36 8.85 27.73
N ILE A 380 -14.25 8.92 26.40
CA ILE A 380 -13.70 10.08 25.68
C ILE A 380 -14.54 11.34 25.95
N ALA A 381 -15.88 11.23 25.98
CA ALA A 381 -16.77 12.37 26.25
C ALA A 381 -16.53 13.04 27.61
N GLN A 382 -15.89 12.33 28.56
CA GLN A 382 -15.53 12.84 29.89
C GLN A 382 -14.27 13.72 29.87
N ALA A 383 -13.61 13.89 28.72
CA ALA A 383 -12.44 14.76 28.58
C ALA A 383 -12.69 16.15 29.15
N THR A 384 -11.69 16.66 29.88
CA THR A 384 -11.67 18.01 30.45
C THR A 384 -10.54 18.83 29.83
N GLY A 385 -10.37 20.08 30.26
CA GLY A 385 -9.22 20.90 29.86
C GLY A 385 -7.87 20.38 30.35
N GLU A 386 -7.85 19.40 31.29
CA GLU A 386 -6.61 18.70 31.68
C GLU A 386 -6.33 17.48 30.78
N GLY A 387 -7.32 17.07 29.98
CA GLY A 387 -7.28 15.89 29.11
C GLY A 387 -7.48 14.57 29.85
N ILE A 388 -7.63 13.49 29.08
CA ILE A 388 -7.78 12.11 29.54
C ILE A 388 -7.15 11.15 28.52
N TRP A 389 -6.58 10.06 29.03
CA TRP A 389 -6.18 8.91 28.22
C TRP A 389 -7.28 7.84 28.25
N VAL A 390 -7.62 7.32 27.08
CA VAL A 390 -8.59 6.22 26.92
C VAL A 390 -7.98 5.15 26.04
N GLU A 391 -7.98 3.92 26.50
CA GLU A 391 -7.46 2.75 25.78
C GLU A 391 -8.63 1.89 25.31
N TYR A 392 -8.63 1.48 24.05
CA TYR A 392 -9.70 0.69 23.45
C TYR A 392 -9.23 -0.02 22.18
N LEU A 393 -9.94 -1.07 21.76
CA LEU A 393 -9.74 -1.69 20.45
C LEU A 393 -10.33 -0.82 19.34
N TRP A 394 -9.55 -0.59 18.28
CA TRP A 394 -10.00 0.20 17.13
C TRP A 394 -9.37 -0.29 15.83
N PRO A 395 -10.06 -0.19 14.68
CA PRO A 395 -9.45 -0.48 13.38
C PRO A 395 -8.24 0.43 13.12
N ASN A 396 -7.08 -0.17 12.84
CA ASN A 396 -5.89 0.54 12.40
C ASN A 396 -5.96 0.77 10.89
N PRO A 397 -5.94 2.03 10.40
CA PRO A 397 -6.08 2.34 8.98
C PRO A 397 -4.90 1.86 8.12
N ILE A 398 -3.73 1.61 8.73
CA ILE A 398 -2.53 1.16 8.03
C ILE A 398 -2.55 -0.36 7.90
N THR A 399 -2.68 -1.08 9.01
CA THR A 399 -2.63 -2.55 9.02
C THR A 399 -3.95 -3.18 8.61
N ARG A 400 -5.05 -2.40 8.60
CA ARG A 400 -6.44 -2.85 8.35
C ARG A 400 -6.93 -3.88 9.37
N VAL A 401 -6.26 -3.99 10.51
CA VAL A 401 -6.59 -4.91 11.60
C VAL A 401 -7.07 -4.11 12.80
N GLU A 402 -7.95 -4.69 13.61
CA GLU A 402 -8.30 -4.12 14.90
C GLU A 402 -7.17 -4.31 15.90
N GLU A 403 -6.70 -3.20 16.45
CA GLU A 403 -5.54 -3.15 17.33
C GLU A 403 -5.85 -2.32 18.57
N GLN A 404 -5.06 -2.54 19.63
CA GLN A 404 -5.14 -1.72 20.82
C GLN A 404 -4.72 -0.28 20.47
N LYS A 405 -5.61 0.67 20.73
CA LYS A 405 -5.38 2.10 20.53
C LYS A 405 -5.42 2.82 21.86
N THR A 406 -4.43 3.67 22.10
CA THR A 406 -4.37 4.58 23.25
C THR A 406 -4.56 6.00 22.75
N THR A 407 -5.63 6.65 23.18
CA THR A 407 -6.06 7.97 22.69
C THR A 407 -5.99 9.02 23.80
N TRP A 408 -5.36 10.15 23.49
CA TRP A 408 -5.43 11.37 24.28
C TRP A 408 -6.60 12.22 23.80
N ALA A 409 -7.48 12.62 24.71
CA ALA A 409 -8.59 13.53 24.43
C ALA A 409 -8.54 14.72 25.38
N ILE A 410 -8.64 15.94 24.85
CA ILE A 410 -8.71 17.18 25.64
C ILE A 410 -9.92 18.01 25.22
N ARG A 411 -10.60 18.61 26.20
CA ARG A 411 -11.71 19.53 25.93
C ARG A 411 -11.20 20.97 25.93
N HIS A 412 -11.29 21.65 24.79
CA HIS A 412 -10.84 23.03 24.57
C HIS A 412 -11.96 23.83 23.89
N ASP A 413 -12.34 24.96 24.47
CA ASP A 413 -13.48 25.79 24.03
C ASP A 413 -14.80 25.01 23.83
N GLY A 414 -15.03 24.01 24.69
CA GLY A 414 -16.21 23.14 24.62
C GLY A 414 -16.11 21.98 23.64
N LEU A 415 -15.18 22.02 22.67
CA LEU A 415 -14.90 20.96 21.70
C LEU A 415 -13.96 19.91 22.30
N ILE A 416 -14.01 18.66 21.83
CA ILE A 416 -13.03 17.62 22.20
C ILE A 416 -12.10 17.37 21.02
N PHE A 417 -10.80 17.58 21.25
CA PHE A 417 -9.72 17.26 20.32
C PHE A 417 -9.09 15.95 20.77
N ALA A 418 -9.08 14.94 19.90
CA ALA A 418 -8.55 13.64 20.24
C ALA A 418 -7.71 13.02 19.12
N SER A 419 -6.62 12.37 19.50
CA SER A 419 -5.76 11.58 18.64
C SER A 419 -5.13 10.47 19.47
N GLY A 420 -4.64 9.42 18.83
CA GLY A 420 -4.05 8.29 19.52
C GLY A 420 -3.08 7.53 18.66
N TYR A 421 -2.47 6.53 19.27
CA TYR A 421 -1.54 5.62 18.62
C TYR A 421 -1.96 4.18 18.85
N TYR A 422 -1.57 3.31 17.92
CA TYR A 422 -1.79 1.89 18.02
C TYR A 422 -0.57 1.22 18.66
N THR A 423 -0.82 0.27 19.56
CA THR A 423 0.20 -0.60 20.12
C THR A 423 -0.01 -1.99 19.54
N ALA A 424 0.98 -2.49 18.80
CA ALA A 424 1.04 -3.92 18.50
C ALA A 424 1.13 -4.67 19.84
N GLY A 425 0.07 -5.36 20.22
CA GLY A 425 0.12 -6.21 21.40
C GLY A 425 1.13 -7.34 21.18
N ASP A 426 1.93 -7.68 22.21
CA ASP A 426 2.74 -8.91 22.23
C ASP A 426 1.88 -10.17 22.03
N GLU A 427 0.58 -10.05 22.27
CA GLU A 427 -0.46 -10.91 21.75
C GLU A 427 -1.44 -10.00 21.03
N ALA A 428 -1.30 -9.82 19.70
CA ALA A 428 -2.45 -9.42 18.90
C ALA A 428 -3.55 -10.42 19.27
N PHE A 429 -4.63 -9.95 19.90
CA PHE A 429 -5.82 -10.78 20.08
C PHE A 429 -6.07 -11.42 18.73
N ALA A 430 -5.99 -12.75 18.65
CA ALA A 430 -6.23 -13.46 17.41
C ALA A 430 -7.67 -13.14 17.02
N THR A 431 -7.84 -12.13 16.18
CA THR A 431 -9.14 -11.69 15.73
C THR A 431 -9.67 -12.83 14.86
N PRO A 432 -10.80 -13.45 15.21
CA PRO A 432 -11.22 -14.69 14.57
C PRO A 432 -11.37 -14.58 13.05
N TRP A 433 -11.49 -13.37 12.50
CA TRP A 433 -11.58 -13.10 11.07
C TRP A 433 -10.25 -13.06 10.32
N LYS A 434 -9.11 -12.84 11.00
CA LYS A 434 -7.83 -12.57 10.33
C LYS A 434 -7.31 -13.75 9.51
N ASP A 435 -7.48 -14.96 10.05
CA ASP A 435 -7.06 -16.21 9.39
C ASP A 435 -8.28 -17.04 8.94
N ALA A 436 -9.49 -16.49 9.02
CA ALA A 436 -10.69 -17.19 8.60
C ALA A 436 -10.84 -17.15 7.08
N ASP A 437 -11.45 -18.19 6.52
CA ASP A 437 -12.00 -18.10 5.19
C ASP A 437 -13.04 -16.96 5.16
N PRO A 438 -12.87 -15.94 4.31
CA PRO A 438 -13.69 -14.73 4.37
C PRO A 438 -15.16 -15.01 4.02
N ARG A 439 -15.41 -16.05 3.22
CA ARG A 439 -16.76 -16.48 2.85
C ARG A 439 -17.45 -17.15 4.02
N GLU A 440 -16.79 -18.08 4.71
CA GLU A 440 -17.30 -18.70 5.93
C GLU A 440 -17.52 -17.67 7.05
N TYR A 441 -16.57 -16.75 7.21
CA TYR A 441 -16.65 -15.69 8.22
C TYR A 441 -17.83 -14.75 8.00
N THR A 442 -18.12 -14.38 6.75
CA THR A 442 -19.30 -13.57 6.40
C THR A 442 -20.59 -14.24 6.86
N VAL A 443 -20.73 -15.55 6.63
CA VAL A 443 -21.92 -16.31 7.04
C VAL A 443 -22.02 -16.36 8.56
N ASP A 444 -20.92 -16.60 9.28
CA ASP A 444 -20.89 -16.55 10.74
C ASP A 444 -21.31 -15.17 11.29
N TYR A 445 -20.77 -14.10 10.73
CA TYR A 445 -21.08 -12.72 11.12
C TYR A 445 -22.59 -12.42 10.98
N VAL A 446 -23.19 -12.80 9.85
CA VAL A 446 -24.63 -12.66 9.61
C VAL A 446 -25.44 -13.52 10.59
N ASN A 447 -25.01 -14.76 10.85
CA ASN A 447 -25.67 -15.63 11.82
C ASN A 447 -25.61 -15.07 13.25
N ARG A 448 -24.50 -14.45 13.66
CA ARG A 448 -24.39 -13.77 14.96
C ARG A 448 -25.38 -12.60 15.07
N ALA A 449 -25.60 -11.87 13.98
CA ALA A 449 -26.62 -10.82 13.95
C ALA A 449 -28.04 -11.37 14.14
N ILE A 450 -28.34 -12.48 13.46
CA ILE A 450 -29.62 -13.20 13.60
C ILE A 450 -29.80 -13.72 15.03
N GLU A 451 -28.78 -14.31 15.64
CA GLU A 451 -28.84 -14.79 17.02
C GLU A 451 -29.01 -13.65 18.02
N ARG A 452 -28.37 -12.50 17.81
CA ARG A 452 -28.61 -11.29 18.60
C ARG A 452 -30.06 -10.81 18.46
N TYR A 453 -30.59 -10.81 17.24
CA TYR A 453 -32.00 -10.48 17.00
C TYR A 453 -32.95 -11.43 17.75
N LYS A 454 -32.72 -12.75 17.70
CA LYS A 454 -33.52 -13.74 18.42
C LYS A 454 -33.44 -13.58 19.93
N ARG A 455 -32.25 -13.29 20.46
CA ARG A 455 -31.99 -13.18 21.89
C ARG A 455 -32.51 -11.88 22.50
N ASP A 456 -32.22 -10.75 21.84
CA ASP A 456 -32.39 -9.41 22.41
C ASP A 456 -33.48 -8.58 21.73
N GLY A 457 -33.99 -9.06 20.59
CA GLY A 457 -35.02 -8.39 19.78
C GLY A 457 -34.49 -7.30 18.85
N LEU A 458 -35.35 -6.88 17.92
CA LEU A 458 -35.04 -5.93 16.84
C LEU A 458 -34.41 -4.63 17.32
N LYS A 459 -34.93 -4.05 18.42
CA LYS A 459 -34.43 -2.76 18.94
C LYS A 459 -32.96 -2.85 19.37
N ALA A 460 -32.59 -3.92 20.06
CA ALA A 460 -31.23 -4.11 20.57
C ALA A 460 -30.25 -4.50 19.45
N MET A 461 -30.70 -5.29 18.47
CA MET A 461 -29.92 -5.59 17.27
C MET A 461 -29.62 -4.30 16.49
N LYS A 462 -30.65 -3.50 16.18
CA LYS A 462 -30.48 -2.22 15.46
C LYS A 462 -29.57 -1.24 16.19
N ALA A 463 -29.65 -1.15 17.52
CA ALA A 463 -28.80 -0.25 18.28
C ALA A 463 -27.32 -0.62 18.18
N TYR A 464 -27.01 -1.92 18.20
CA TYR A 464 -25.64 -2.41 18.10
C TYR A 464 -25.10 -2.31 16.66
N TYR A 465 -25.84 -2.81 15.67
CA TYR A 465 -25.36 -2.86 14.28
C TYR A 465 -25.48 -1.54 13.50
N ASN A 466 -26.08 -0.49 14.08
CA ASN A 466 -25.93 0.87 13.58
C ASN A 466 -24.80 1.64 14.29
N SER A 467 -24.04 0.99 15.17
CA SER A 467 -22.82 1.55 15.74
C SER A 467 -21.61 1.00 14.98
N VAL A 468 -20.55 1.80 14.89
CA VAL A 468 -19.25 1.35 14.37
C VAL A 468 -18.64 0.22 15.21
N ALA A 469 -19.13 0.03 16.45
CA ALA A 469 -18.83 -1.10 17.32
C ALA A 469 -19.08 -2.47 16.69
N SER A 470 -19.95 -2.54 15.68
CA SER A 470 -20.25 -3.80 15.03
C SER A 470 -19.23 -4.20 13.98
N PHE A 471 -18.32 -3.31 13.56
CA PHE A 471 -17.36 -3.64 12.52
C PHE A 471 -16.34 -4.65 13.04
N GLU A 472 -16.06 -5.65 12.22
CA GLU A 472 -14.98 -6.60 12.47
C GLU A 472 -14.16 -6.61 11.19
N GLY A 473 -13.03 -5.88 11.15
CA GLY A 473 -12.27 -5.67 9.91
C GLY A 473 -13.10 -5.01 8.80
N GLN A 474 -13.35 -5.76 7.73
CA GLN A 474 -14.16 -5.34 6.58
C GLN A 474 -15.66 -5.70 6.68
N TRP A 475 -16.04 -6.48 7.70
CA TRP A 475 -17.40 -6.96 7.89
C TRP A 475 -18.25 -5.98 8.68
N TYR A 476 -19.41 -5.63 8.13
CA TYR A 476 -20.44 -4.84 8.77
C TYR A 476 -21.82 -5.28 8.30
N LEU A 477 -22.82 -5.20 9.18
CA LEU A 477 -24.17 -5.58 8.85
C LEU A 477 -24.90 -4.46 8.09
N PHE A 478 -25.68 -4.86 7.09
CA PHE A 478 -26.81 -4.11 6.60
C PHE A 478 -28.05 -5.01 6.62
N ALA A 479 -29.18 -4.45 7.03
CA ALA A 479 -30.40 -5.22 7.24
C ALA A 479 -31.64 -4.43 6.84
N MET A 480 -32.65 -5.15 6.38
CA MET A 480 -33.91 -4.61 5.89
C MET A 480 -35.10 -5.20 6.63
N ASP A 481 -36.17 -4.42 6.76
CA ASP A 481 -37.44 -4.86 7.34
C ASP A 481 -38.25 -5.76 6.39
N GLU A 482 -39.45 -6.16 6.81
CA GLU A 482 -40.35 -7.01 6.02
C GLU A 482 -40.85 -6.39 4.70
N ASN A 483 -40.67 -5.08 4.51
CA ASN A 483 -40.97 -4.37 3.27
C ASN A 483 -39.71 -4.07 2.46
N ASP A 484 -38.58 -4.66 2.87
CA ASP A 484 -37.24 -4.48 2.32
C ASP A 484 -36.70 -3.04 2.49
N ILE A 485 -37.16 -2.32 3.51
CA ILE A 485 -36.63 -0.99 3.87
C ILE A 485 -35.41 -1.13 4.76
N TYR A 486 -34.31 -0.44 4.46
CA TYR A 486 -33.12 -0.43 5.31
C TYR A 486 -33.45 0.00 6.75
N ILE A 487 -33.08 -0.85 7.70
CA ILE A 487 -33.18 -0.61 9.15
C ILE A 487 -31.81 -0.63 9.84
N VAL A 488 -30.79 -1.16 9.17
CA VAL A 488 -29.40 -1.17 9.61
C VAL A 488 -28.51 -0.86 8.43
N HIS A 489 -27.62 0.13 8.58
CA HIS A 489 -26.47 0.31 7.70
C HIS A 489 -25.43 1.20 8.39
N SER A 490 -24.44 0.60 9.05
CA SER A 490 -23.48 1.34 9.86
C SER A 490 -22.49 2.20 9.04
N LEU A 491 -22.06 1.74 7.86
CA LEU A 491 -21.14 2.50 7.00
C LEU A 491 -21.80 3.71 6.32
N LEU A 492 -23.07 3.59 5.91
CA LEU A 492 -23.84 4.61 5.20
C LEU A 492 -25.22 4.80 5.87
N PRO A 493 -25.27 5.42 7.07
CA PRO A 493 -26.53 5.57 7.82
C PRO A 493 -27.63 6.31 7.07
N ARG A 494 -27.27 7.14 6.08
CA ARG A 494 -28.20 7.83 5.19
C ARG A 494 -29.11 6.91 4.38
N LEU A 495 -28.76 5.63 4.23
CA LEU A 495 -29.58 4.64 3.54
C LEU A 495 -30.74 4.14 4.41
N ILE A 496 -30.70 4.33 5.73
CA ILE A 496 -31.78 3.90 6.62
C ILE A 496 -33.09 4.59 6.24
N GLY A 497 -34.14 3.80 5.97
CA GLY A 497 -35.44 4.28 5.52
C GLY A 497 -35.67 4.26 4.01
N THR A 498 -34.67 3.89 3.19
CA THR A 498 -34.85 3.67 1.74
C THR A 498 -35.18 2.20 1.44
N ASP A 499 -35.91 1.93 0.35
CA ASP A 499 -36.16 0.57 -0.14
C ASP A 499 -34.89 0.04 -0.80
N ILE A 500 -34.42 -1.14 -0.38
CA ILE A 500 -33.25 -1.78 -0.99
C ILE A 500 -33.44 -1.95 -2.49
N LYS A 501 -34.65 -2.19 -3.00
CA LYS A 501 -34.90 -2.43 -4.44
C LYS A 501 -34.61 -1.23 -5.32
N ASP A 502 -34.49 -0.04 -4.73
CA ASP A 502 -34.11 1.18 -5.42
C ASP A 502 -32.57 1.33 -5.49
N MET A 503 -31.80 0.46 -4.82
CA MET A 503 -30.34 0.50 -4.85
C MET A 503 -29.81 -0.08 -6.15
N VAL A 504 -29.09 0.78 -6.86
CA VAL A 504 -28.37 0.47 -8.08
C VAL A 504 -26.91 0.82 -7.82
N GLY A 505 -26.02 -0.14 -8.06
CA GLY A 505 -24.58 0.03 -7.95
C GLY A 505 -24.07 1.13 -8.89
N SER A 506 -22.86 1.59 -8.63
CA SER A 506 -22.21 2.58 -9.50
C SER A 506 -22.06 2.11 -10.93
N ASP A 507 -21.89 0.80 -11.12
CA ASP A 507 -21.85 0.08 -12.39
C ASP A 507 -23.21 -0.07 -13.10
N GLY A 508 -24.30 0.42 -12.50
CA GLY A 508 -25.65 0.25 -13.01
C GLY A 508 -26.29 -1.11 -12.67
N PHE A 509 -25.59 -1.97 -11.92
CA PHE A 509 -26.14 -3.24 -11.46
C PHE A 509 -27.25 -2.99 -10.45
N GLU A 510 -28.42 -3.61 -10.65
CA GLU A 510 -29.58 -3.49 -9.75
C GLU A 510 -29.38 -4.34 -8.47
N LEU A 511 -28.26 -4.16 -7.78
CA LEU A 511 -27.82 -4.96 -6.62
C LEU A 511 -28.93 -5.11 -5.58
N GLY A 512 -29.73 -4.06 -5.40
CA GLY A 512 -30.80 -4.03 -4.44
C GLY A 512 -31.92 -5.03 -4.73
N LYS A 513 -32.26 -5.20 -6.01
CA LYS A 513 -33.25 -6.20 -6.45
C LYS A 513 -32.71 -7.61 -6.34
N GLU A 514 -31.42 -7.82 -6.57
CA GLU A 514 -30.78 -9.13 -6.41
C GLU A 514 -30.74 -9.52 -4.93
N ILE A 515 -30.29 -8.62 -4.05
CA ILE A 515 -30.28 -8.83 -2.59
C ILE A 515 -31.70 -9.08 -2.06
N ALA A 516 -32.73 -8.39 -2.58
CA ALA A 516 -34.12 -8.58 -2.15
C ALA A 516 -34.68 -10.00 -2.44
N LYS A 517 -34.06 -10.76 -3.36
CA LYS A 517 -34.43 -12.16 -3.64
C LYS A 517 -34.00 -13.13 -2.54
N ALA A 518 -33.28 -12.68 -1.52
CA ALA A 518 -32.81 -13.53 -0.42
C ALA A 518 -33.95 -14.36 0.19
N THR A 519 -33.69 -15.65 0.32
CA THR A 519 -34.56 -16.64 0.97
C THR A 519 -33.95 -17.06 2.32
N GLU A 520 -34.60 -18.00 3.02
CA GLU A 520 -34.02 -18.62 4.23
C GLU A 520 -32.75 -19.45 3.94
N GLU A 521 -32.52 -19.85 2.68
CA GLU A 521 -31.29 -20.54 2.27
C GLU A 521 -30.12 -19.55 2.06
N GLY A 522 -30.45 -18.27 1.92
CA GLY A 522 -29.51 -17.20 1.63
C GLY A 522 -29.07 -17.17 0.17
N ILE A 523 -28.46 -16.05 -0.22
CA ILE A 523 -27.93 -15.80 -1.55
C ILE A 523 -26.60 -15.07 -1.44
N TRP A 524 -25.74 -15.27 -2.44
CA TRP A 524 -24.54 -14.48 -2.64
C TRP A 524 -24.76 -13.53 -3.81
N VAL A 525 -24.46 -12.26 -3.60
CA VAL A 525 -24.59 -11.21 -4.60
C VAL A 525 -23.29 -10.42 -4.60
N GLU A 526 -22.70 -10.31 -5.78
CA GLU A 526 -21.55 -9.46 -6.00
C GLU A 526 -21.99 -8.09 -6.52
N TYR A 527 -21.42 -7.04 -5.96
CA TYR A 527 -21.69 -5.66 -6.37
C TYR A 527 -20.51 -4.76 -5.99
N LEU A 528 -20.37 -3.63 -6.68
CA LEU A 528 -19.47 -2.57 -6.23
C LEU A 528 -20.03 -1.88 -5.00
N TRP A 529 -19.17 -1.65 -4.02
CA TRP A 529 -19.55 -0.90 -2.82
C TRP A 529 -18.35 -0.20 -2.19
N PRO A 530 -18.53 0.94 -1.49
CA PRO A 530 -17.45 1.57 -0.74
C PRO A 530 -16.85 0.63 0.30
N HIS A 531 -15.54 0.40 0.26
CA HIS A 531 -14.82 -0.36 1.27
C HIS A 531 -14.84 0.41 2.61
N PRO A 532 -15.12 -0.23 3.76
CA PRO A 532 -15.32 0.49 5.02
C PRO A 532 -14.07 1.21 5.56
N VAL A 533 -12.90 0.75 5.15
CA VAL A 533 -11.59 1.35 5.50
C VAL A 533 -11.12 2.39 4.48
N THR A 534 -11.01 2.04 3.19
CA THR A 534 -10.47 2.95 2.16
C THR A 534 -11.51 3.94 1.63
N LEU A 535 -12.80 3.64 1.81
CA LEU A 535 -13.97 4.38 1.29
C LEU A 535 -14.06 4.45 -0.23
N LYS A 536 -13.10 3.87 -0.94
CA LYS A 536 -13.17 3.69 -2.39
C LYS A 536 -14.12 2.55 -2.70
N GLU A 537 -14.84 2.67 -3.81
CA GLU A 537 -15.60 1.53 -4.31
C GLU A 537 -14.67 0.40 -4.71
N ALA A 538 -15.00 -0.79 -4.22
CA ALA A 538 -14.33 -2.03 -4.56
C ALA A 538 -15.39 -3.13 -4.74
N PRO A 539 -15.07 -4.22 -5.45
CA PRO A 539 -15.95 -5.38 -5.52
C PRO A 539 -16.21 -5.91 -4.12
N LYS A 540 -17.48 -6.13 -3.82
CA LYS A 540 -17.93 -6.73 -2.57
C LYS A 540 -18.76 -7.96 -2.89
N LEU A 541 -18.34 -9.10 -2.33
CA LEU A 541 -19.14 -10.32 -2.34
C LEU A 541 -20.00 -10.35 -1.07
N GLY A 542 -21.29 -10.05 -1.24
CA GLY A 542 -22.27 -9.99 -0.15
C GLY A 542 -23.07 -11.28 0.01
N TYR A 543 -23.25 -11.74 1.24
CA TYR A 543 -24.20 -12.77 1.62
C TYR A 543 -25.45 -12.12 2.22
N ALA A 544 -26.63 -12.48 1.72
CA ALA A 544 -27.91 -12.02 2.24
C ALA A 544 -28.83 -13.20 2.52
N VAL A 545 -29.47 -13.22 3.70
CA VAL A 545 -30.40 -14.28 4.10
C VAL A 545 -31.64 -13.67 4.74
N ARG A 546 -32.80 -14.25 4.45
CA ARG A 546 -34.06 -13.84 5.06
C ARG A 546 -34.34 -14.66 6.31
N HIS A 547 -34.68 -13.98 7.41
CA HIS A 547 -35.06 -14.62 8.66
C HIS A 547 -36.16 -13.80 9.36
N ASP A 548 -37.26 -14.43 9.75
CA ASP A 548 -38.44 -13.76 10.33
C ASP A 548 -38.97 -12.58 9.49
N GLY A 549 -38.88 -12.70 8.16
CA GLY A 549 -39.28 -11.66 7.22
C GLY A 549 -38.25 -10.54 7.02
N LEU A 550 -37.25 -10.41 7.89
CA LEU A 550 -36.15 -9.45 7.76
C LEU A 550 -35.05 -10.00 6.85
N ILE A 551 -34.35 -9.13 6.11
CA ILE A 551 -33.12 -9.51 5.42
C ILE A 551 -31.93 -9.11 6.28
N PHE A 552 -31.00 -10.05 6.49
CA PHE A 552 -29.71 -9.82 7.14
C PHE A 552 -28.61 -10.03 6.11
N ALA A 553 -27.68 -9.08 6.00
CA ALA A 553 -26.62 -9.18 5.02
C ALA A 553 -25.31 -8.55 5.48
N SER A 554 -24.21 -9.12 5.02
CA SER A 554 -22.83 -8.64 5.19
C SER A 554 -22.02 -9.09 3.98
N GLY A 555 -20.76 -8.71 3.88
CA GLY A 555 -19.89 -9.18 2.80
C GLY A 555 -18.43 -8.84 3.07
N TYR A 556 -17.58 -9.36 2.20
CA TYR A 556 -16.15 -9.07 2.17
C TYR A 556 -15.75 -8.56 0.79
N TYR A 557 -14.58 -7.94 0.73
CA TYR A 557 -13.95 -7.39 -0.45
C TYR A 557 -12.83 -8.35 -0.85
N PRO A 558 -12.99 -9.11 -1.94
CA PRO A 558 -11.96 -10.04 -2.38
C PRO A 558 -10.68 -9.29 -2.74
N GLU A 559 -9.57 -9.62 -2.08
CA GLU A 559 -8.24 -9.19 -2.53
C GLU A 559 -7.86 -10.07 -3.73
N VAL A 560 -7.55 -9.44 -4.87
CA VAL A 560 -7.04 -10.16 -6.04
C VAL A 560 -5.62 -9.67 -6.29
N GLU A 561 -4.66 -10.56 -6.01
CA GLU A 561 -3.22 -10.27 -6.10
C GLU A 561 -2.78 -9.84 -7.51
N ASP A 562 -3.43 -10.38 -8.55
CA ASP A 562 -3.22 -9.99 -9.95
C ASP A 562 -4.54 -10.00 -10.75
N PRO A 563 -5.28 -8.87 -10.77
CA PRO A 563 -6.55 -8.80 -11.47
C PRO A 563 -6.39 -8.88 -12.99
N GLU A 564 -5.24 -8.52 -13.56
CA GLU A 564 -4.99 -8.64 -15.00
C GLU A 564 -4.83 -10.09 -15.43
N ALA A 565 -3.96 -10.84 -14.76
CA ALA A 565 -3.74 -12.25 -15.01
C ALA A 565 -5.03 -13.04 -14.80
N TYR A 566 -5.76 -12.75 -13.72
CA TYR A 566 -7.04 -13.38 -13.44
C TYR A 566 -8.08 -13.09 -14.55
N THR A 567 -8.16 -11.84 -15.04
CA THR A 567 -9.07 -11.49 -16.14
C THR A 567 -8.79 -12.30 -17.40
N LYS A 568 -7.51 -12.39 -17.79
CA LYS A 568 -7.08 -13.15 -18.98
C LYS A 568 -7.42 -14.63 -18.83
N ASP A 569 -7.12 -15.21 -17.67
CA ASP A 569 -7.44 -16.61 -17.35
C ASP A 569 -8.95 -16.87 -17.36
N TYR A 570 -9.77 -15.96 -16.81
CA TYR A 570 -11.22 -16.06 -16.85
C TYR A 570 -11.76 -16.06 -18.30
N VAL A 571 -11.28 -15.14 -19.14
CA VAL A 571 -11.65 -15.07 -20.56
C VAL A 571 -11.18 -16.32 -21.30
N GLN A 572 -9.98 -16.80 -21.03
CA GLN A 572 -9.43 -18.01 -21.62
C GLN A 572 -10.25 -19.26 -21.26
N LYS A 573 -10.66 -19.41 -19.99
CA LYS A 573 -11.58 -20.49 -19.56
C LYS A 573 -12.93 -20.43 -20.27
N ALA A 574 -13.46 -19.24 -20.54
CA ALA A 574 -14.69 -19.08 -21.30
C ALA A 574 -14.54 -19.52 -22.77
N ILE A 575 -13.40 -19.20 -23.39
CA ILE A 575 -13.03 -19.67 -24.73
C ILE A 575 -12.90 -21.21 -24.73
N GLU A 576 -12.20 -21.79 -23.77
CA GLU A 576 -12.05 -23.25 -23.66
C GLU A 576 -13.37 -23.98 -23.41
N TYR A 577 -14.26 -23.38 -22.62
CA TYR A 577 -15.60 -23.89 -22.40
C TYR A 577 -16.40 -23.85 -23.71
N TYR A 578 -16.33 -22.76 -24.47
CA TYR A 578 -16.93 -22.65 -25.80
C TYR A 578 -16.40 -23.70 -26.77
N ASP A 579 -15.08 -23.88 -26.85
CA ASP A 579 -14.46 -24.86 -27.75
C ASP A 579 -14.89 -26.30 -27.43
N ARG A 580 -15.17 -26.58 -26.15
CA ARG A 580 -15.56 -27.91 -25.67
C ARG A 580 -17.06 -28.18 -25.78
N GLU A 581 -17.89 -27.23 -25.37
CA GLU A 581 -19.34 -27.43 -25.17
C GLU A 581 -20.20 -26.74 -26.25
N GLY A 582 -19.64 -25.78 -26.99
CA GLY A 582 -20.31 -25.02 -28.03
C GLY A 582 -21.16 -23.84 -27.53
N LEU A 583 -21.56 -22.96 -28.47
CA LEU A 583 -22.20 -21.66 -28.19
C LEU A 583 -23.45 -21.76 -27.29
N GLU A 584 -24.35 -22.72 -27.55
CA GLU A 584 -25.60 -22.84 -26.81
C GLU A 584 -25.36 -23.13 -25.33
N ALA A 585 -24.41 -24.02 -25.02
CA ALA A 585 -24.02 -24.33 -23.65
C ALA A 585 -23.30 -23.15 -22.99
N THR A 586 -22.40 -22.47 -23.70
CA THR A 586 -21.71 -21.26 -23.21
C THR A 586 -22.70 -20.17 -22.84
N VAL A 587 -23.66 -19.87 -23.71
CA VAL A 587 -24.71 -18.86 -23.46
C VAL A 587 -25.57 -19.24 -22.26
N ALA A 588 -25.89 -20.54 -22.09
CA ALA A 588 -26.68 -21.00 -20.96
C ALA A 588 -25.91 -20.88 -19.63
N TYR A 589 -24.64 -21.30 -19.59
CA TYR A 589 -23.82 -21.25 -18.38
C TYR A 589 -23.44 -19.83 -17.99
N TYR A 590 -22.93 -19.02 -18.92
CA TYR A 590 -22.45 -17.67 -18.61
C TYR A 590 -23.56 -16.62 -18.42
N ASN A 591 -24.82 -16.96 -18.66
CA ASN A 591 -25.97 -16.17 -18.20
C ASN A 591 -26.47 -16.61 -16.80
N SER A 592 -25.74 -17.48 -16.10
CA SER A 592 -26.06 -17.90 -14.73
C SER A 592 -25.14 -17.22 -13.72
N GLN A 593 -25.61 -17.09 -12.47
CA GLN A 593 -24.81 -16.53 -11.38
C GLN A 593 -23.57 -17.39 -11.07
N ASP A 594 -23.63 -18.70 -11.32
CA ASP A 594 -22.52 -19.64 -11.11
C ASP A 594 -21.31 -19.36 -12.02
N SER A 595 -21.48 -18.52 -13.04
CA SER A 595 -20.40 -18.09 -13.92
C SER A 595 -19.70 -16.82 -13.45
N VAL A 596 -20.32 -16.03 -12.57
CA VAL A 596 -19.75 -14.79 -12.05
C VAL A 596 -18.77 -15.15 -10.94
N ASP A 597 -17.55 -14.68 -11.06
CA ASP A 597 -16.54 -14.80 -10.01
C ASP A 597 -15.95 -13.42 -9.79
N GLY A 598 -16.16 -12.84 -8.61
CA GLY A 598 -15.71 -11.48 -8.42
C GLY A 598 -16.41 -10.50 -9.37
N GLN A 599 -15.69 -9.44 -9.66
CA GLN A 599 -16.00 -8.50 -10.73
C GLN A 599 -15.87 -9.11 -12.15
N TRP A 600 -15.45 -10.37 -12.27
CA TRP A 600 -15.27 -11.06 -13.53
C TRP A 600 -16.55 -11.76 -13.96
N TYR A 601 -17.03 -11.33 -15.11
CA TYR A 601 -18.16 -11.93 -15.78
C TYR A 601 -17.96 -11.81 -17.30
N LEU A 602 -18.49 -12.78 -18.03
CA LEU A 602 -18.37 -12.78 -19.49
C LEU A 602 -19.38 -11.80 -20.10
N TYR A 603 -18.89 -10.86 -20.90
CA TYR A 603 -19.66 -10.22 -21.96
C TYR A 603 -19.25 -10.84 -23.30
N LEU A 604 -20.12 -11.70 -23.83
CA LEU A 604 -19.95 -12.40 -25.10
C LEU A 604 -20.72 -11.66 -26.20
N ILE A 605 -20.08 -11.41 -27.33
CA ILE A 605 -20.65 -10.66 -28.45
C ILE A 605 -20.48 -11.45 -29.75
N ASP A 606 -21.50 -11.42 -30.61
CA ASP A 606 -21.39 -11.91 -31.98
C ASP A 606 -20.53 -10.93 -32.79
N GLY A 607 -19.37 -11.40 -33.24
CA GLY A 607 -18.41 -10.57 -33.95
C GLY A 607 -18.78 -10.29 -35.42
N THR A 608 -19.93 -10.78 -35.90
CA THR A 608 -20.47 -10.52 -37.26
C THR A 608 -21.36 -9.29 -37.30
N ASP A 609 -22.25 -9.16 -36.33
CA ASP A 609 -23.25 -8.08 -36.27
C ASP A 609 -23.16 -7.22 -35.01
N GLY A 610 -22.27 -7.57 -34.07
CA GLY A 610 -22.01 -6.81 -32.86
C GLY A 610 -23.01 -7.09 -31.73
N LEU A 611 -23.90 -8.07 -31.88
CA LEU A 611 -24.95 -8.32 -30.89
C LEU A 611 -24.41 -8.95 -29.61
N GLY A 612 -24.71 -8.36 -28.45
CA GLY A 612 -24.47 -8.99 -27.15
C GLY A 612 -25.25 -10.30 -26.99
N LEU A 613 -24.57 -11.40 -26.67
CA LEU A 613 -25.15 -12.73 -26.49
C LEU A 613 -25.27 -13.12 -25.01
N VAL A 614 -24.33 -12.67 -24.19
CA VAL A 614 -24.25 -12.98 -22.75
C VAL A 614 -23.81 -11.73 -22.01
N HIS A 615 -24.52 -11.37 -20.94
CA HIS A 615 -24.01 -10.40 -19.98
C HIS A 615 -24.78 -10.58 -18.66
N PRO A 616 -24.24 -11.33 -17.67
CA PRO A 616 -25.01 -11.71 -16.49
C PRO A 616 -25.31 -10.52 -15.56
N VAL A 617 -24.48 -9.47 -15.59
CA VAL A 617 -24.64 -8.28 -14.74
C VAL A 617 -25.53 -7.18 -15.38
N ILE A 618 -25.30 -6.84 -16.65
CA ILE A 618 -26.03 -5.81 -17.40
C ILE A 618 -26.81 -6.45 -18.56
N SER A 619 -27.85 -7.20 -18.20
CA SER A 619 -28.70 -7.94 -19.14
C SER A 619 -29.35 -7.07 -20.23
N LEU A 620 -29.44 -5.75 -20.02
CA LEU A 620 -29.96 -4.78 -21.00
C LEU A 620 -29.11 -4.67 -22.28
N THR A 621 -27.86 -5.14 -22.26
CA THR A 621 -26.96 -5.16 -23.43
C THR A 621 -27.19 -6.37 -24.34
N ILE A 622 -27.87 -7.40 -23.86
CA ILE A 622 -28.15 -8.61 -24.64
C ILE A 622 -29.11 -8.28 -25.79
N GLY A 623 -28.77 -8.72 -27.00
CA GLY A 623 -29.51 -8.44 -28.23
C GLY A 623 -29.37 -7.02 -28.76
N ARG A 624 -28.44 -6.22 -28.22
CA ARG A 624 -28.09 -4.89 -28.74
C ARG A 624 -26.73 -4.92 -29.40
N ASP A 625 -26.58 -4.14 -30.46
CA ASP A 625 -25.30 -3.93 -31.13
C ASP A 625 -24.40 -3.09 -30.22
N VAL A 626 -23.26 -3.68 -29.82
CA VAL A 626 -22.30 -3.09 -28.87
C VAL A 626 -21.79 -1.71 -29.33
N ARG A 627 -21.71 -1.48 -30.65
CA ARG A 627 -21.28 -0.21 -31.26
C ARG A 627 -22.31 0.91 -31.09
N THR A 628 -23.57 0.54 -30.91
CA THR A 628 -24.70 1.48 -30.79
C THR A 628 -25.02 1.85 -29.35
N LEU A 629 -24.26 1.35 -28.38
CA LEU A 629 -24.39 1.69 -26.97
C LEU A 629 -23.90 3.14 -26.73
N GLU A 630 -24.71 4.12 -27.15
CA GLU A 630 -24.52 5.53 -26.82
C GLU A 630 -25.19 5.83 -25.46
N GLY A 631 -24.37 5.98 -24.41
CA GLY A 631 -24.80 6.44 -23.09
C GLY A 631 -24.55 5.43 -21.96
N LEU A 632 -23.38 5.58 -21.32
CA LEU A 632 -23.01 5.19 -19.94
C LEU A 632 -21.54 5.59 -19.65
N ILE A 633 -20.79 5.92 -20.70
CA ILE A 633 -19.36 6.21 -20.68
C ILE A 633 -19.13 7.60 -21.31
N ALA A 634 -18.18 8.35 -20.76
CA ALA A 634 -17.89 9.75 -21.06
C ALA A 634 -17.28 9.99 -22.46
N GLY A 635 -18.01 9.70 -23.54
CA GLY A 635 -17.66 10.13 -24.90
C GLY A 635 -16.57 9.33 -25.63
N GLU A 636 -16.03 8.26 -25.03
CA GLU A 636 -15.07 7.34 -25.67
C GLU A 636 -15.80 6.19 -26.40
N PRO A 637 -15.37 5.78 -27.62
CA PRO A 637 -16.05 4.78 -28.45
C PRO A 637 -15.74 3.33 -28.00
N VAL A 638 -15.92 3.02 -26.71
CA VAL A 638 -15.58 1.72 -26.10
C VAL A 638 -16.26 0.55 -26.81
N GLY A 639 -17.50 0.72 -27.28
CA GLY A 639 -18.21 -0.32 -28.02
C GLY A 639 -17.56 -0.69 -29.36
N GLU A 640 -16.99 0.30 -30.07
CA GLU A 640 -16.20 0.06 -31.29
C GLU A 640 -14.87 -0.62 -30.95
N LEU A 641 -14.22 -0.19 -29.85
CA LEU A 641 -13.00 -0.84 -29.36
C LEU A 641 -13.24 -2.32 -29.03
N ILE A 642 -14.32 -2.65 -28.33
CA ILE A 642 -14.69 -4.04 -28.07
C ILE A 642 -14.94 -4.78 -29.38
N TYR A 643 -15.69 -4.18 -30.31
CA TYR A 643 -15.98 -4.80 -31.61
C TYR A 643 -14.71 -5.07 -32.42
N ASP A 644 -13.72 -4.18 -32.37
CA ASP A 644 -12.47 -4.29 -33.11
C ASP A 644 -11.41 -5.20 -32.43
N ALA A 645 -11.79 -5.93 -31.37
CA ALA A 645 -10.87 -6.84 -30.68
C ALA A 645 -10.18 -7.83 -31.64
N PRO A 646 -8.85 -7.98 -31.54
CA PRO A 646 -8.08 -8.89 -32.36
C PRO A 646 -8.03 -10.30 -31.74
N GLU A 647 -7.48 -11.26 -32.48
CA GLU A 647 -7.35 -12.66 -32.02
C GLU A 647 -6.34 -12.82 -30.88
N GLU A 648 -5.28 -12.01 -30.88
CA GLU A 648 -4.29 -11.94 -29.79
C GLU A 648 -4.85 -11.29 -28.51
N GLY A 649 -6.00 -10.63 -28.61
CA GLY A 649 -6.60 -9.86 -27.54
C GLY A 649 -5.88 -8.56 -27.21
N TYR A 650 -6.58 -7.65 -26.53
CA TYR A 650 -5.99 -6.43 -26.02
C TYR A 650 -6.79 -5.84 -24.84
N TRP A 651 -6.12 -4.95 -24.10
CA TRP A 651 -6.71 -4.20 -23.01
C TRP A 651 -7.40 -2.93 -23.50
N ILE A 652 -8.61 -2.70 -23.01
CA ILE A 652 -9.35 -1.45 -23.20
C ILE A 652 -9.56 -0.84 -21.81
N GLN A 653 -9.13 0.41 -21.64
CA GLN A 653 -9.31 1.19 -20.43
C GLN A 653 -10.33 2.30 -20.69
N PHE A 654 -11.28 2.50 -19.79
CA PHE A 654 -12.24 3.59 -19.90
C PHE A 654 -12.81 4.03 -18.55
N LEU A 655 -13.29 5.27 -18.52
CA LEU A 655 -13.98 5.83 -17.36
C LEU A 655 -15.43 5.37 -17.32
N PHE A 656 -15.81 4.74 -16.23
CA PHE A 656 -17.16 4.29 -15.93
C PHE A 656 -17.81 5.28 -14.95
N ALA A 657 -18.86 5.98 -15.38
CA ALA A 657 -19.51 6.99 -14.55
C ALA A 657 -20.49 6.36 -13.55
N HIS A 658 -20.30 6.66 -12.26
CA HIS A 658 -21.22 6.29 -11.20
C HIS A 658 -22.57 6.99 -11.43
N SER A 659 -23.63 6.19 -11.52
CA SER A 659 -25.00 6.66 -11.79
C SER A 659 -25.59 7.65 -10.75
N GLN A 660 -24.96 7.84 -9.58
CA GLN A 660 -25.50 8.62 -8.45
C GLN A 660 -24.51 9.56 -7.77
N THR A 661 -23.20 9.25 -7.71
CA THR A 661 -22.22 10.08 -6.98
C THR A 661 -21.45 11.07 -7.84
N SER A 662 -21.63 11.06 -9.16
CA SER A 662 -20.81 11.83 -10.14
C SER A 662 -19.33 11.43 -10.19
N GLU A 663 -18.93 10.40 -9.46
CA GLU A 663 -17.59 9.83 -9.52
C GLU A 663 -17.43 8.99 -10.80
N THR A 664 -16.23 8.95 -11.35
CA THR A 664 -15.88 8.10 -12.50
C THR A 664 -14.80 7.13 -12.08
N LEU A 665 -15.09 5.83 -12.16
CA LEU A 665 -14.14 4.76 -11.89
C LEU A 665 -13.41 4.35 -13.16
N THR A 666 -12.14 3.97 -13.04
CA THR A 666 -11.41 3.41 -14.17
C THR A 666 -11.70 1.91 -14.26
N ARG A 667 -12.23 1.48 -15.41
CA ARG A 667 -12.45 0.07 -15.73
C ARG A 667 -11.47 -0.40 -16.80
N TYR A 668 -10.94 -1.61 -16.61
CA TYR A 668 -10.06 -2.31 -17.54
C TYR A 668 -10.78 -3.56 -18.03
N ILE A 669 -10.90 -3.74 -19.35
CA ILE A 669 -11.46 -4.96 -19.94
C ILE A 669 -10.45 -5.60 -20.88
N TRP A 670 -10.32 -6.92 -20.78
CA TRP A 670 -9.57 -7.73 -21.74
C TRP A 670 -10.56 -8.23 -22.79
N ALA A 671 -10.31 -7.91 -24.05
CA ALA A 671 -11.19 -8.31 -25.15
C ALA A 671 -10.42 -9.15 -26.17
N VAL A 672 -10.96 -10.33 -26.50
CA VAL A 672 -10.37 -11.30 -27.42
C VAL A 672 -11.39 -11.73 -28.44
N ARG A 673 -11.01 -11.77 -29.72
CA ARG A 673 -11.84 -12.37 -30.77
C ARG A 673 -11.44 -13.82 -31.00
N HIS A 674 -12.42 -14.73 -30.94
CA HIS A 674 -12.22 -16.15 -31.15
C HIS A 674 -13.42 -16.77 -31.87
N ASP A 675 -13.16 -17.51 -32.96
CA ASP A 675 -14.18 -18.17 -33.79
C ASP A 675 -15.36 -17.27 -34.21
N GLY A 676 -15.06 -16.01 -34.55
CA GLY A 676 -16.07 -15.03 -34.94
C GLY A 676 -16.90 -14.45 -33.79
N LEU A 677 -16.63 -14.84 -32.55
CA LEU A 677 -17.20 -14.24 -31.33
C LEU A 677 -16.16 -13.34 -30.66
N ILE A 678 -16.62 -12.45 -29.78
CA ILE A 678 -15.77 -11.59 -28.97
C ILE A 678 -16.05 -11.88 -27.50
N PHE A 679 -15.01 -12.33 -26.79
CA PHE A 679 -15.06 -12.66 -25.37
C PHE A 679 -14.42 -11.51 -24.60
N THR A 680 -15.17 -10.96 -23.66
CA THR A 680 -14.67 -9.87 -22.81
C THR A 680 -15.01 -10.09 -21.35
N SER A 681 -14.09 -9.72 -20.47
CA SER A 681 -14.28 -9.60 -19.03
C SER A 681 -13.33 -8.52 -18.52
N GLY A 682 -13.52 -8.05 -17.29
CA GLY A 682 -12.65 -7.02 -16.76
C GLY A 682 -13.02 -6.53 -15.38
N TYR A 683 -12.13 -5.71 -14.83
CA TYR A 683 -12.11 -5.31 -13.45
C TYR A 683 -12.05 -3.78 -13.31
N PHE A 684 -12.41 -3.28 -12.14
CA PHE A 684 -12.19 -1.90 -11.71
C PHE A 684 -10.91 -1.82 -10.90
N ASN A 685 -10.09 -0.80 -11.15
CA ASN A 685 -8.87 -0.58 -10.37
C ASN A 685 -9.18 0.21 -9.09
N GLU A 686 -8.52 -0.13 -7.98
CA GLU A 686 -8.68 0.51 -6.64
C GLU A 686 -7.86 1.80 -6.47
N GLU A 687 -7.12 2.22 -7.51
CA GLU A 687 -6.22 3.39 -7.49
C GLU A 687 -6.87 4.72 -7.11
#